data_AF-A0A1X0RDS1-F1
#
_entry.id   AF-A0A1X0RDS1-F1
#
_cell.length_a   1.000
_cell.length_b   1.000
_cell.length_c   1.000
_cell.angle_alpha   90.00
_cell.angle_beta   90.00
_cell.angle_gamma   90.00
#
_symmetry.space_group_name_H-M   'P 1'
#
loop_
_entity.id
_entity.type
_entity.pdbx_description
1 polymer ?
#
loop_
_entity_poly.entity_id
_entity_poly.type
_entity_poly.pdbx_seq_one_letter_code
_entity_poly.pdbx_strand_id
1 'polypeptide(L)'
;MLSQGLSFIIFNASNQQEVQETISFYEAIGFHVVSDKAYKERTVWLRSKSNTTIQLVLNSKAKKQAKPSTDSDWSLEEIALAFYTENLQEIKSKLTNTPVQDHSKDGDLKLYAIDPLNNVIVFTNKAIEITNNAVEAINTAITANSQKKRQKIAVLTSGGDAPGMNAVVRAVVRYGITKGCDIFAVYEGYQGLVDGGDLLKKMDWKSVRGWLAVGGTTIGTARCMSFKTREGRLQAAENLIKNGIDSLIVCGGDGSLTGADLFRSEWSGLVKELKETGRINVEQAETYKHLTIVGLVGSIDNDMSSTDITIGAVTSLHRICEAVDSVSTTALSHSRAFVIEVMGRHCGWLALMAGIATGADFVFIPEKPPQEDDWESTMCSVIERHRKLGKRKTVVIVAEGAIDKNLNAIKADHLKDILTNRLGLDTRVTILGHTQRGGSPAFFDRLLATVQSIEAVNAVLEATPDAPSPMIGMSNNKVTRYPLMEAVKLTHEVAEAISRKDFAHAMALRDPQFAEEYEAYNATTILDDNSMGLPKHRQMRIAVVHVGAPAGGMNAATRTAVRYCLNRGHTPIAVSNGFAGLARGSMKEMSWMSVDGWTDLGGSELGTNRAVPGKDIDMGMITYQLQQHQIQGLLVIGGFEAYAALDQLQKARQQYPSLRIPITLIPATISNNVPGTDYSLGSDTSLNSIVDSCDAIVQSAQSSRRRVFVVEVMGGRSGYLAVEAGLAVGANTVYIPEEGISLSRLQSDVNHLKAMYADDDPDRSEGRIILRTEDVSKTYTTEVISNILKDEGEDMFDSRTAILGHIQQGTSPSPLDRIRATRITVRAIQFIETHASEALDQAQQAGNAAPVELTNTNQSVTVAGIHGNSIVFRPVADLMKETDMKNRKPYNAWWAEHRPIIDLLAGRGLFSTSQ
;
A
#
# COMPACT_ATOMS: atom_id res chain seq x y z
N MET A 1 -12.29 18.54 23.38
CA MET A 1 -11.08 17.69 23.49
C MET A 1 -10.95 17.32 24.96
N LEU A 2 -11.37 16.12 25.37
CA LEU A 2 -10.93 15.56 26.65
C LEU A 2 -9.62 14.81 26.37
N SER A 3 -8.50 15.38 26.79
CA SER A 3 -7.16 14.87 26.47
C SER A 3 -6.90 13.54 27.20
N GLN A 4 -6.46 12.51 26.48
CA GLN A 4 -5.98 11.24 27.05
C GLN A 4 -4.59 11.38 27.71
N GLY A 5 -4.27 12.57 28.25
CA GLY A 5 -2.94 12.96 28.70
C GLY A 5 -2.22 13.87 27.69
N LEU A 6 -1.05 14.36 28.11
CA LEU A 6 -0.25 15.36 27.41
C LEU A 6 0.86 14.63 26.63
N SER A 7 0.72 14.50 25.30
CA SER A 7 1.64 13.70 24.47
C SER A 7 3.08 14.21 24.52
N PHE A 8 3.26 15.53 24.42
CA PHE A 8 4.52 16.22 24.63
C PHE A 8 4.29 17.72 24.82
N ILE A 9 5.26 18.42 25.41
CA ILE A 9 5.24 19.87 25.63
C ILE A 9 6.21 20.53 24.66
N ILE A 10 5.82 21.60 24.00
CA ILE A 10 6.69 22.33 23.07
C ILE A 10 7.22 23.60 23.73
N PHE A 11 8.54 23.74 23.77
CA PHE A 11 9.21 24.95 24.19
C PHE A 11 9.98 25.58 23.04
N ASN A 12 9.87 26.90 22.88
CA ASN A 12 10.60 27.64 21.86
C ASN A 12 11.78 28.38 22.51
N ALA A 13 12.99 28.05 22.09
CA ALA A 13 14.21 28.77 22.46
C ALA A 13 14.59 29.74 21.34
N SER A 14 14.98 30.96 21.69
CA SER A 14 15.34 32.01 20.73
C SER A 14 16.74 31.83 20.15
N ASN A 15 17.62 31.17 20.90
CA ASN A 15 19.02 30.95 20.53
C ASN A 15 19.53 29.59 21.06
N GLN A 16 20.70 29.18 20.59
CA GLN A 16 21.25 27.86 20.88
C GLN A 16 21.79 27.71 22.31
N GLN A 17 22.14 28.83 22.97
CA GLN A 17 22.53 28.83 24.38
C GLN A 17 21.35 28.45 25.27
N GLU A 18 20.17 29.04 25.02
CA GLU A 18 18.93 28.69 25.74
C GLU A 18 18.55 27.22 25.58
N VAL A 19 18.77 26.64 24.40
CA VAL A 19 18.54 25.20 24.18
C VAL A 19 19.43 24.37 25.11
N GLN A 20 20.73 24.68 25.20
CA GLN A 20 21.68 23.93 26.01
C GLN A 20 21.44 24.10 27.52
N GLU A 21 21.14 25.31 27.96
CA GLU A 21 20.78 25.59 29.36
C GLU A 21 19.51 24.84 29.75
N THR A 22 18.51 24.80 28.85
CA THR A 22 17.25 24.10 29.09
C THR A 22 17.43 22.57 29.11
N ILE A 23 18.24 22.01 28.20
CA ILE A 23 18.61 20.58 28.24
C ILE A 23 19.25 20.24 29.59
N SER A 24 20.26 21.00 30.00
CA SER A 24 20.99 20.78 31.26
C SER A 24 20.05 20.83 32.49
N PHE A 25 19.10 21.77 32.49
CA PHE A 25 18.10 21.90 33.55
C PHE A 25 17.19 20.67 33.64
N TYR A 26 16.61 20.23 32.51
CA TYR A 26 15.68 19.10 32.49
C TYR A 26 16.39 17.75 32.73
N GLU A 27 17.64 17.60 32.28
CA GLU A 27 18.47 16.43 32.60
C GLU A 27 18.75 16.33 34.10
N ALA A 28 19.03 17.46 34.77
CA ALA A 28 19.25 17.49 36.21
C ALA A 28 18.04 16.94 36.99
N ILE A 29 16.81 17.19 36.52
CA ILE A 29 15.57 16.69 37.12
C ILE A 29 15.08 15.34 36.56
N GLY A 30 15.91 14.64 35.75
CA GLY A 30 15.68 13.24 35.36
C GLY A 30 15.12 13.01 33.96
N PHE A 31 15.16 13.99 33.07
CA PHE A 31 14.94 13.80 31.64
C PHE A 31 16.21 13.30 30.94
N HIS A 32 16.06 12.71 29.76
CA HIS A 32 17.16 12.29 28.89
C HIS A 32 16.82 12.60 27.44
N VAL A 33 17.83 12.93 26.63
CA VAL A 33 17.67 13.16 25.19
C VAL A 33 17.40 11.84 24.47
N VAL A 34 16.32 11.76 23.67
CA VAL A 34 15.86 10.49 23.04
C VAL A 34 16.26 10.35 21.58
N SER A 35 16.64 11.45 20.92
CA SER A 35 16.99 11.46 19.50
C SER A 35 18.03 12.54 19.22
N ASP A 36 19.27 12.11 18.98
CA ASP A 36 20.32 12.92 18.35
C ASP A 36 20.60 12.39 16.93
N LYS A 37 19.56 12.23 16.11
CA LYS A 37 19.73 12.00 14.67
C LYS A 37 20.01 13.35 14.00
N ALA A 38 21.31 13.68 13.94
CA ALA A 38 21.97 14.57 12.99
C ALA A 38 21.32 15.95 12.75
N TYR A 39 21.77 16.97 13.49
CA TYR A 39 22.15 18.35 13.08
C TYR A 39 21.44 19.09 11.89
N LYS A 40 20.26 18.67 11.43
CA LYS A 40 19.53 19.29 10.31
C LYS A 40 18.15 19.84 10.68
N GLU A 41 17.63 19.55 11.86
CA GLU A 41 16.36 20.11 12.31
C GLU A 41 16.53 20.88 13.62
N ARG A 42 15.87 22.03 13.69
CA ARG A 42 15.92 23.00 14.79
C ARG A 42 15.23 22.47 16.06
N THR A 43 15.28 21.18 16.38
CA THR A 43 14.49 20.58 17.45
C THR A 43 15.24 19.50 18.25
N VAL A 44 15.08 19.48 19.58
CA VAL A 44 15.62 18.49 20.50
C VAL A 44 14.50 17.86 21.32
N TRP A 45 14.52 16.55 21.51
CA TRP A 45 13.51 15.81 22.27
C TRP A 45 14.07 15.28 23.58
N LEU A 46 13.46 15.68 24.69
CA LEU A 46 13.74 15.23 26.05
C LEU A 46 12.61 14.34 26.55
N ARG A 47 12.92 13.24 27.23
CA ARG A 47 11.92 12.35 27.81
C ARG A 47 12.26 12.01 29.26
N SER A 48 11.26 11.97 30.12
CA SER A 48 11.41 11.52 31.51
C SER A 48 11.21 10.01 31.63
N LYS A 49 11.60 9.43 32.77
CA LYS A 49 11.26 8.03 33.11
C LYS A 49 9.75 7.75 33.17
N SER A 50 8.93 8.78 33.41
CA SER A 50 7.47 8.71 33.44
C SER A 50 6.81 8.86 32.06
N ASN A 51 7.59 8.76 30.97
CA ASN A 51 7.14 8.95 29.58
C ASN A 51 6.64 10.36 29.23
N THR A 52 6.87 11.37 30.08
CA THR A 52 6.62 12.78 29.73
C THR A 52 7.68 13.23 28.72
N THR A 53 7.24 13.87 27.64
CA THR A 53 8.14 14.27 26.55
C THR A 53 8.12 15.79 26.38
N ILE A 54 9.28 16.41 26.21
CA ILE A 54 9.45 17.84 25.93
C ILE A 54 10.18 17.98 24.60
N GLN A 55 9.58 18.73 23.68
CA GLN A 55 10.18 19.14 22.41
C GLN A 55 10.69 20.57 22.53
N LEU A 56 12.00 20.74 22.51
CA LEU A 56 12.66 22.04 22.42
C LEU A 56 12.85 22.41 20.95
N VAL A 57 12.38 23.58 20.55
CA VAL A 57 12.45 24.09 19.18
C VAL A 57 13.27 25.39 19.16
N LEU A 58 14.35 25.42 18.39
CA LEU A 58 15.13 26.62 18.11
C LEU A 58 14.39 27.49 17.09
N ASN A 59 13.78 28.58 17.57
CA ASN A 59 13.03 29.54 16.76
C ASN A 59 13.51 30.97 17.05
N SER A 60 14.32 31.53 16.16
CA SER A 60 14.89 32.87 16.29
C SER A 60 13.86 34.01 16.30
N LYS A 61 12.59 33.74 15.97
CA LYS A 61 11.49 34.71 16.03
C LYS A 61 10.64 34.59 17.31
N ALA A 62 10.92 33.62 18.19
CA ALA A 62 10.19 33.45 19.43
C ALA A 62 10.53 34.58 20.42
N LYS A 63 9.49 35.21 21.00
CA LYS A 63 9.67 36.14 22.11
C LYS A 63 9.88 35.34 23.39
N LYS A 64 10.99 35.59 24.09
CA LYS A 64 11.21 35.05 25.44
C LYS A 64 10.13 35.58 26.39
N GLN A 65 9.55 34.72 27.23
CA GLN A 65 8.63 35.16 28.27
C GLN A 65 9.35 36.12 29.24
N ALA A 66 8.62 37.06 29.81
CA ALA A 66 9.18 37.92 30.86
C ALA A 66 9.56 37.05 32.06
N LYS A 67 10.75 37.25 32.63
CA LYS A 67 11.18 36.50 33.81
C LYS A 67 10.31 36.89 35.02
N PRO A 68 9.63 35.95 35.68
CA PRO A 68 8.90 36.23 36.91
C PRO A 68 9.84 36.83 37.97
N SER A 69 9.34 37.77 38.77
CA SER A 69 10.14 38.38 39.84
C SER A 69 10.48 37.33 40.91
N THR A 70 11.68 37.36 41.47
CA THR A 70 12.05 36.45 42.58
C THR A 70 11.34 36.80 43.89
N ASP A 71 10.83 38.03 44.01
CA ASP A 71 10.16 38.54 45.20
C ASP A 71 8.63 38.37 45.14
N SER A 72 8.08 37.94 44.00
CA SER A 72 6.65 37.62 43.86
C SER A 72 6.38 36.16 44.24
N ASP A 73 5.22 35.91 44.85
CA ASP A 73 4.74 34.55 45.16
C ASP A 73 4.37 33.80 43.86
N TRP A 74 5.17 32.81 43.46
CA TRP A 74 4.97 32.05 42.22
C TRP A 74 3.77 31.10 42.28
N SER A 75 3.18 30.89 43.46
CA SER A 75 1.93 30.12 43.58
C SER A 75 0.71 30.85 43.03
N LEU A 76 0.84 32.15 42.74
CA LEU A 76 -0.22 33.00 42.16
C LEU A 76 -0.13 33.14 40.64
N GLU A 77 0.83 32.47 39.99
CA GLU A 77 1.02 32.53 38.53
C GLU A 77 -0.08 31.74 37.80
N GLU A 78 -0.67 32.35 36.77
CA GLU A 78 -1.83 31.77 36.05
C GLU A 78 -1.47 30.56 35.18
N ILE A 79 -0.20 30.43 34.78
CA ILE A 79 0.28 29.37 33.90
C ILE A 79 1.54 28.74 34.51
N ALA A 80 1.42 27.50 34.98
CA ALA A 80 2.54 26.74 35.50
C ALA A 80 2.51 25.29 35.01
N LEU A 81 3.70 24.72 34.79
CA LEU A 81 3.86 23.33 34.41
C LEU A 81 4.04 22.46 35.64
N ALA A 82 3.18 21.46 35.84
CA ALA A 82 3.21 20.61 37.02
C ALA A 82 3.85 19.24 36.75
N PHE A 83 4.84 18.88 37.55
CA PHE A 83 5.45 17.55 37.58
C PHE A 83 5.11 16.84 38.89
N TYR A 84 4.69 15.59 38.76
CA TYR A 84 4.45 14.73 39.91
C TYR A 84 5.77 14.24 40.53
N THR A 85 5.94 14.38 41.83
CA THR A 85 7.06 13.80 42.59
C THR A 85 6.67 13.48 44.03
N GLU A 86 7.16 12.34 44.54
CA GLU A 86 7.02 11.95 45.94
C GLU A 86 8.22 12.40 46.81
N ASN A 87 9.32 12.86 46.18
CA ASN A 87 10.57 13.19 46.87
C ASN A 87 11.09 14.60 46.52
N LEU A 88 10.57 15.62 47.21
CA LEU A 88 11.01 17.01 47.03
C LEU A 88 12.46 17.26 47.44
N GLN A 89 13.00 16.52 48.40
CA GLN A 89 14.38 16.70 48.86
C GLN A 89 15.38 16.36 47.76
N GLU A 90 15.09 15.31 46.99
CA GLU A 90 15.89 14.95 45.82
C GLU A 90 15.86 16.05 44.75
N ILE A 91 14.68 16.61 44.45
CA ILE A 91 14.55 17.71 43.47
C ILE A 91 15.28 18.96 43.94
N LYS A 92 15.16 19.35 45.22
CA LYS A 92 15.91 20.48 45.79
C LYS A 92 17.43 20.29 45.71
N SER A 93 17.90 19.06 45.95
CA SER A 93 19.34 18.74 45.85
C SER A 93 19.88 18.87 44.41
N LYS A 94 19.01 18.68 43.41
CA LYS A 94 19.33 18.78 41.97
C LYS A 94 19.22 20.21 41.45
N LEU A 95 18.47 21.08 42.12
CA LEU A 95 18.22 22.48 41.75
C LEU A 95 19.00 23.49 42.60
N THR A 96 20.19 23.14 43.09
CA THR A 96 21.00 23.98 44.00
C THR A 96 21.38 25.35 43.43
N ASN A 97 21.44 25.48 42.11
CA ASN A 97 21.79 26.72 41.41
C ASN A 97 20.56 27.46 40.81
N THR A 98 19.35 26.96 41.06
CA THR A 98 18.11 27.57 40.55
C THR A 98 17.29 28.14 41.71
N PRO A 99 16.77 29.39 41.59
CA PRO A 99 15.85 29.94 42.58
C PRO A 99 14.60 29.06 42.73
N VAL A 100 14.27 28.67 43.96
CA VAL A 100 13.09 27.85 44.29
C VAL A 100 12.27 28.49 45.42
N GLN A 101 10.94 28.34 45.35
CA GLN A 101 10.01 28.73 46.43
C GLN A 101 9.29 27.48 46.95
N ASP A 102 9.41 27.22 48.25
CA ASP A 102 8.76 26.07 48.90
C ASP A 102 7.49 26.52 49.62
N HIS A 103 6.35 25.99 49.17
CA HIS A 103 5.02 26.27 49.72
C HIS A 103 4.41 25.01 50.36
N SER A 104 5.22 24.02 50.69
CA SER A 104 4.74 22.75 51.24
C SER A 104 4.11 22.93 52.64
N LYS A 105 2.91 22.39 52.86
CA LYS A 105 2.18 22.43 54.14
C LYS A 105 1.46 21.10 54.39
N ASP A 106 1.53 20.56 55.60
CA ASP A 106 0.74 19.39 56.07
C ASP A 106 0.62 18.23 55.07
N GLY A 107 1.75 17.77 54.53
CA GLY A 107 1.80 16.65 53.58
C GLY A 107 1.42 16.99 52.13
N ASP A 108 1.00 18.23 51.86
CA ASP A 108 0.89 18.81 50.51
C ASP A 108 2.25 19.34 50.07
N LEU A 109 2.94 18.56 49.22
CA LEU A 109 4.26 18.93 48.72
C LEU A 109 4.08 19.85 47.51
N LYS A 110 4.63 21.07 47.57
CA LYS A 110 4.60 22.05 46.47
C LYS A 110 5.89 22.88 46.44
N LEU A 111 6.72 22.62 45.44
CA LEU A 111 7.96 23.36 45.19
C LEU A 111 7.87 24.04 43.82
N TYR A 112 8.10 25.34 43.78
CA TYR A 112 8.10 26.13 42.56
C TYR A 112 9.54 26.43 42.13
N ALA A 113 9.81 26.36 40.84
CA ALA A 113 11.09 26.72 40.21
C ALA A 113 10.85 27.44 38.88
N ILE A 114 11.85 28.18 38.40
CA ILE A 114 11.80 28.82 37.08
C ILE A 114 12.84 28.15 36.16
N ASP A 115 12.43 27.74 34.98
CA ASP A 115 13.35 27.17 33.98
C ASP A 115 14.11 28.26 33.18
N PRO A 116 15.15 27.89 32.41
CA PRO A 116 15.93 28.87 31.62
C PRO A 116 15.14 29.64 30.55
N LEU A 117 13.93 29.18 30.20
CA LEU A 117 13.01 29.84 29.29
C LEU A 117 11.96 30.71 30.00
N ASN A 118 12.10 30.87 31.32
CA ASN A 118 11.23 31.63 32.22
C ASN A 118 9.85 30.99 32.49
N ASN A 119 9.67 29.70 32.23
CA ASN A 119 8.45 28.99 32.60
C ASN A 119 8.44 28.68 34.10
N VAL A 120 7.30 28.84 34.75
CA VAL A 120 7.08 28.44 36.15
C VAL A 120 6.78 26.94 36.19
N ILE A 121 7.57 26.22 36.97
CA ILE A 121 7.46 24.77 37.17
C ILE A 121 7.05 24.48 38.60
N VAL A 122 6.07 23.60 38.78
CA VAL A 122 5.61 23.13 40.09
C VAL A 122 5.91 21.65 40.23
N PHE A 123 6.57 21.26 41.31
CA PHE A 123 6.73 19.86 41.72
C PHE A 123 5.77 19.55 42.85
N THR A 124 4.90 18.56 42.67
CA THR A 124 3.86 18.22 43.65
C THR A 124 3.58 16.73 43.76
N ASN A 125 3.09 16.29 44.93
CA ASN A 125 2.67 14.91 45.20
C ASN A 125 1.16 14.67 45.01
N LYS A 126 0.42 15.66 44.47
CA LYS A 126 -1.01 15.53 44.17
C LYS A 126 -1.30 15.76 42.70
N ALA A 127 -2.34 15.10 42.20
CA ALA A 127 -2.91 15.44 40.90
C ALA A 127 -3.52 16.86 41.00
N ILE A 128 -3.15 17.74 40.08
CA ILE A 128 -3.72 19.08 40.00
C ILE A 128 -5.02 18.99 39.19
N GLU A 129 -6.14 19.37 39.79
CA GLU A 129 -7.39 19.56 39.06
C GLU A 129 -7.25 20.78 38.14
N ILE A 130 -7.50 20.58 36.83
CA ILE A 130 -7.48 21.66 35.85
C ILE A 130 -8.66 22.59 36.18
N THR A 131 -8.38 23.82 36.59
CA THR A 131 -9.42 24.81 36.88
C THR A 131 -10.15 25.23 35.58
N ASN A 132 -11.44 25.56 35.68
CA ASN A 132 -12.25 26.01 34.54
C ASN A 132 -11.61 27.19 33.78
N ASN A 133 -10.84 28.05 34.46
CA ASN A 133 -10.13 29.17 33.85
C ASN A 133 -8.97 28.71 32.94
N ALA A 134 -8.29 27.62 33.26
CA ALA A 134 -7.26 27.03 32.39
C ALA A 134 -7.90 26.38 31.15
N VAL A 135 -9.09 25.78 31.30
CA VAL A 135 -9.90 25.30 30.18
C VAL A 135 -10.38 26.47 29.31
N GLU A 136 -10.79 27.59 29.90
CA GLU A 136 -11.12 28.83 29.17
C GLU A 136 -9.90 29.44 28.49
N ALA A 137 -8.72 29.45 29.10
CA ALA A 137 -7.49 29.97 28.48
C ALA A 137 -7.03 29.07 27.31
N ILE A 138 -7.12 27.75 27.46
CA ILE A 138 -6.87 26.78 26.37
C ILE A 138 -7.92 26.95 25.26
N ASN A 139 -9.21 27.09 25.61
CA ASN A 139 -10.27 27.37 24.65
C ASN A 139 -10.06 28.72 23.98
N THR A 140 -9.57 29.74 24.69
CA THR A 140 -9.26 31.06 24.14
C THR A 140 -8.03 31.00 23.24
N ALA A 141 -7.03 30.17 23.54
CA ALA A 141 -5.88 29.90 22.67
C ALA A 141 -6.28 29.09 21.42
N ILE A 142 -7.22 28.15 21.54
CA ILE A 142 -7.84 27.42 20.41
C ILE A 142 -8.71 28.39 19.57
N THR A 143 -9.39 29.34 20.22
CA THR A 143 -10.21 30.38 19.59
C THR A 143 -9.33 31.44 18.89
N ALA A 144 -8.17 31.75 19.47
CA ALA A 144 -7.15 32.61 18.86
C ALA A 144 -6.45 31.92 17.68
N ASN A 145 -6.24 30.60 17.72
CA ASN A 145 -5.75 29.82 16.58
C ASN A 145 -6.79 29.67 15.45
N SER A 146 -8.09 29.81 15.75
CA SER A 146 -9.16 29.80 14.74
C SER A 146 -9.35 31.15 14.04
N GLN A 147 -8.58 32.18 14.41
CA GLN A 147 -8.45 33.42 13.62
C GLN A 147 -7.41 33.32 12.49
N LYS A 148 -6.69 32.19 12.36
CA LYS A 148 -5.92 31.92 11.14
C LYS A 148 -6.90 31.59 10.00
N LYS A 149 -6.88 32.39 8.93
CA LYS A 149 -7.67 32.17 7.72
C LYS A 149 -7.46 30.73 7.25
N ARG A 150 -8.51 29.91 7.24
CA ARG A 150 -8.44 28.52 6.82
C ARG A 150 -8.00 28.46 5.35
N GLN A 151 -6.95 27.71 5.07
CA GLN A 151 -6.50 27.46 3.70
C GLN A 151 -7.59 26.72 2.94
N LYS A 152 -7.87 27.16 1.71
CA LYS A 152 -8.90 26.56 0.86
C LYS A 152 -8.25 25.75 -0.26
N ILE A 153 -8.60 24.47 -0.34
CA ILE A 153 -8.03 23.53 -1.32
C ILE A 153 -9.14 23.06 -2.24
N ALA A 154 -8.97 23.21 -3.55
CA ALA A 154 -9.84 22.61 -4.55
C ALA A 154 -9.30 21.24 -4.97
N VAL A 155 -10.19 20.28 -5.21
CA VAL A 155 -9.88 18.99 -5.82
C VAL A 155 -10.72 18.79 -7.07
N LEU A 156 -10.10 18.33 -8.15
CA LEU A 156 -10.77 18.02 -9.41
C LEU A 156 -10.30 16.68 -9.98
N THR A 157 -11.19 16.03 -10.72
CA THR A 157 -10.86 14.85 -11.53
C THR A 157 -10.99 15.20 -13.00
N SER A 158 -9.98 14.86 -13.80
CA SER A 158 -9.93 15.22 -15.22
C SER A 158 -9.34 14.09 -16.06
N GLY A 159 -9.87 13.91 -17.27
CA GLY A 159 -9.45 12.88 -18.22
C GLY A 159 -10.44 11.72 -18.27
N GLY A 160 -9.99 10.58 -18.78
CA GLY A 160 -10.80 9.35 -18.73
C GLY A 160 -10.94 8.89 -17.29
N ASP A 161 -12.11 8.38 -16.93
CA ASP A 161 -12.39 7.85 -15.60
C ASP A 161 -11.50 6.63 -15.28
N ALA A 162 -11.13 6.53 -14.01
CA ALA A 162 -10.35 5.43 -13.47
C ALA A 162 -10.94 5.02 -12.10
N PRO A 163 -11.16 3.72 -11.84
CA PRO A 163 -11.63 3.27 -10.53
C PRO A 163 -10.67 3.69 -9.42
N GLY A 164 -11.18 4.39 -8.41
CA GLY A 164 -10.38 4.93 -7.30
C GLY A 164 -10.35 6.46 -7.25
N MET A 165 -10.78 7.16 -8.31
CA MET A 165 -10.91 8.64 -8.29
C MET A 165 -11.85 9.12 -7.17
N ASN A 166 -12.94 8.41 -6.89
CA ASN A 166 -13.80 8.70 -5.74
C ASN A 166 -13.09 8.53 -4.39
N ALA A 167 -12.21 7.54 -4.26
CA ALA A 167 -11.38 7.34 -3.07
C ALA A 167 -10.38 8.50 -2.89
N VAL A 168 -9.84 9.03 -3.99
CA VAL A 168 -9.01 10.24 -3.98
C VAL A 168 -9.77 11.43 -3.39
N VAL A 169 -10.92 11.77 -3.98
CA VAL A 169 -11.70 12.93 -3.53
C VAL A 169 -12.12 12.77 -2.07
N ARG A 170 -12.55 11.56 -1.66
CA ARG A 170 -12.90 11.27 -0.27
C ARG A 170 -11.75 11.52 0.69
N ALA A 171 -10.56 11.01 0.38
CA ALA A 171 -9.40 11.13 1.24
C ALA A 171 -8.91 12.58 1.33
N VAL A 172 -8.86 13.31 0.21
CA VAL A 172 -8.55 14.75 0.20
C VAL A 172 -9.52 15.54 1.07
N VAL A 173 -10.83 15.32 0.91
CA VAL A 173 -11.87 16.01 1.69
C VAL A 173 -11.73 15.72 3.17
N ARG A 174 -11.72 14.44 3.57
CA ARG A 174 -11.67 14.06 5.00
C ARG A 174 -10.37 14.48 5.65
N TYR A 175 -9.23 14.16 5.05
CA TYR A 175 -7.94 14.49 5.64
C TYR A 175 -7.70 16.01 5.66
N GLY A 176 -8.06 16.73 4.59
CA GLY A 176 -8.00 18.20 4.57
C GLY A 176 -8.80 18.86 5.70
N ILE A 177 -10.03 18.39 5.96
CA ILE A 177 -10.84 18.85 7.10
C ILE A 177 -10.12 18.59 8.44
N THR A 178 -9.49 17.43 8.61
CA THR A 178 -8.74 17.12 9.85
C THR A 178 -7.51 18.02 10.06
N LYS A 179 -6.99 18.62 8.97
CA LYS A 179 -5.91 19.61 9.00
C LYS A 179 -6.40 21.05 9.13
N GLY A 180 -7.72 21.26 9.28
CA GLY A 180 -8.32 22.58 9.44
C GLY A 180 -8.50 23.35 8.12
N CYS A 181 -8.42 22.67 6.98
CA CYS A 181 -8.64 23.26 5.66
C CYS A 181 -10.13 23.24 5.27
N ASP A 182 -10.52 24.19 4.43
CA ASP A 182 -11.80 24.15 3.72
C ASP A 182 -11.60 23.52 2.34
N ILE A 183 -12.28 22.41 2.06
CA ILE A 183 -12.10 21.67 0.81
C ILE A 183 -13.24 21.98 -0.16
N PHE A 184 -12.91 22.17 -1.44
CA PHE A 184 -13.86 22.41 -2.53
C PHE A 184 -13.73 21.31 -3.59
N ALA A 185 -14.85 20.79 -4.07
CA ALA A 185 -14.89 19.94 -5.25
C ALA A 185 -15.15 20.81 -6.49
N VAL A 186 -14.36 20.57 -7.54
CA VAL A 186 -14.60 21.14 -8.86
C VAL A 186 -15.27 20.09 -9.72
N TYR A 187 -16.53 20.33 -10.06
CA TYR A 187 -17.32 19.42 -10.88
C TYR A 187 -16.94 19.51 -12.35
N GLU A 188 -17.05 18.41 -13.10
CA GLU A 188 -16.73 18.33 -14.54
C GLU A 188 -15.28 18.74 -14.89
N GLY A 189 -14.35 18.53 -13.96
CA GLY A 189 -12.92 18.77 -14.15
C GLY A 189 -12.59 20.23 -14.49
N TYR A 190 -11.73 20.43 -15.51
CA TYR A 190 -11.35 21.78 -15.94
C TYR A 190 -12.53 22.60 -16.47
N GLN A 191 -13.58 21.94 -16.98
CA GLN A 191 -14.76 22.66 -17.48
C GLN A 191 -15.44 23.42 -16.34
N GLY A 192 -15.71 22.77 -15.20
CA GLY A 192 -16.27 23.48 -14.05
C GLY A 192 -15.31 24.45 -13.39
N LEU A 193 -13.99 24.27 -13.56
CA LEU A 193 -13.02 25.28 -13.14
C LEU A 193 -13.17 26.59 -13.93
N VAL A 194 -13.38 26.49 -15.24
CA VAL A 194 -13.60 27.62 -16.15
C VAL A 194 -14.99 28.22 -15.95
N ASP A 195 -16.03 27.41 -15.87
CA ASP A 195 -17.41 27.89 -15.76
C ASP A 195 -17.70 28.50 -14.37
N GLY A 196 -17.08 27.95 -13.32
CA GLY A 196 -17.21 28.45 -11.96
C GLY A 196 -18.61 28.31 -11.38
N GLY A 197 -18.98 29.21 -10.46
CA GLY A 197 -20.30 29.23 -9.82
C GLY A 197 -20.61 27.94 -9.06
N ASP A 198 -21.76 27.32 -9.38
CA ASP A 198 -22.24 26.11 -8.71
C ASP A 198 -21.38 24.86 -8.99
N LEU A 199 -20.46 24.91 -9.95
CA LEU A 199 -19.54 23.79 -10.21
C LEU A 199 -18.34 23.77 -9.26
N LEU A 200 -18.18 24.78 -8.41
CA LEU A 200 -17.13 24.87 -7.40
C LEU A 200 -17.75 24.85 -5.99
N LYS A 201 -17.99 23.66 -5.44
CA LYS A 201 -18.75 23.50 -4.18
C LYS A 201 -17.86 23.17 -3.01
N LYS A 202 -18.09 23.85 -1.88
CA LYS A 202 -17.48 23.46 -0.61
C LYS A 202 -17.99 22.08 -0.19
N MET A 203 -17.06 21.21 0.18
CA MET A 203 -17.33 19.86 0.65
C MET A 203 -17.25 19.81 2.17
N ASP A 204 -18.14 19.04 2.78
CA ASP A 204 -18.08 18.69 4.19
C ASP A 204 -17.70 17.22 4.37
N TRP A 205 -17.57 16.79 5.63
CA TRP A 205 -17.25 15.41 5.98
C TRP A 205 -18.26 14.41 5.38
N LYS A 206 -19.53 14.81 5.27
CA LYS A 206 -20.65 13.97 4.84
C LYS A 206 -20.83 13.93 3.32
N SER A 207 -20.14 14.81 2.60
CA SER A 207 -20.27 14.93 1.14
C SER A 207 -19.66 13.75 0.40
N VAL A 208 -18.72 13.02 1.02
CA VAL A 208 -17.93 11.94 0.41
C VAL A 208 -18.19 10.57 1.03
N ARG A 209 -19.37 10.40 1.61
CA ARG A 209 -19.82 9.18 2.31
C ARG A 209 -20.02 8.03 1.33
N GLY A 210 -19.48 6.84 1.64
CA GLY A 210 -19.59 5.64 0.80
C GLY A 210 -18.77 5.65 -0.49
N TRP A 211 -18.02 6.72 -0.79
CA TRP A 211 -17.33 6.89 -2.08
C TRP A 211 -16.19 5.87 -2.34
N LEU A 212 -15.71 5.15 -1.32
CA LEU A 212 -14.69 4.10 -1.49
C LEU A 212 -15.15 2.96 -2.41
N ALA A 213 -16.45 2.61 -2.37
CA ALA A 213 -17.02 1.51 -3.15
C ALA A 213 -17.54 1.94 -4.53
N VAL A 214 -17.50 3.24 -4.85
CA VAL A 214 -18.10 3.79 -6.06
C VAL A 214 -17.07 3.92 -7.17
N GLY A 215 -17.34 3.29 -8.32
CA GLY A 215 -16.53 3.42 -9.53
C GLY A 215 -16.59 4.82 -10.16
N GLY A 216 -15.66 5.10 -11.08
CA GLY A 216 -15.59 6.39 -11.78
C GLY A 216 -15.31 7.58 -10.83
N THR A 217 -15.91 8.73 -11.14
CA THR A 217 -15.82 9.96 -10.34
C THR A 217 -17.18 10.63 -10.15
N THR A 218 -17.58 10.86 -8.91
CA THR A 218 -18.87 11.47 -8.53
C THR A 218 -18.88 12.97 -8.76
N ILE A 219 -17.71 13.60 -8.82
CA ILE A 219 -17.57 15.02 -9.20
C ILE A 219 -17.51 15.19 -10.73
N GLY A 220 -17.61 14.12 -11.50
CA GLY A 220 -17.59 14.18 -12.96
C GLY A 220 -16.21 14.48 -13.55
N THR A 221 -16.11 14.34 -14.87
CA THR A 221 -14.90 14.65 -15.63
C THR A 221 -15.32 15.01 -17.06
N ALA A 222 -14.82 16.13 -17.57
CA ALA A 222 -15.11 16.59 -18.91
C ALA A 222 -13.84 17.04 -19.64
N ARG A 223 -13.80 16.82 -20.96
CA ARG A 223 -12.78 17.42 -21.82
C ARG A 223 -13.09 18.91 -21.96
N CYS A 224 -12.19 19.77 -21.46
CA CYS A 224 -12.36 21.21 -21.56
C CYS A 224 -11.53 21.79 -22.72
N MET A 225 -12.20 22.22 -23.79
CA MET A 225 -11.53 22.89 -24.91
C MET A 225 -11.13 24.32 -24.55
N SER A 226 -11.95 25.02 -23.76
CA SER A 226 -11.70 26.39 -23.32
C SER A 226 -10.42 26.49 -22.49
N PHE A 227 -10.10 25.51 -21.66
CA PHE A 227 -8.88 25.52 -20.84
C PHE A 227 -7.58 25.39 -21.66
N LYS A 228 -7.67 24.98 -22.93
CA LYS A 228 -6.52 25.00 -23.85
C LYS A 228 -6.15 26.43 -24.27
N THR A 229 -7.09 27.37 -24.22
CA THR A 229 -6.82 28.78 -24.51
C THR A 229 -6.42 29.52 -23.24
N ARG A 230 -5.62 30.58 -23.40
CA ARG A 230 -5.25 31.45 -22.28
C ARG A 230 -6.45 32.14 -21.64
N GLU A 231 -7.46 32.49 -22.45
CA GLU A 231 -8.71 33.10 -21.98
C GLU A 231 -9.48 32.19 -21.03
N GLY A 232 -9.60 30.89 -21.35
CA GLY A 232 -10.23 29.93 -20.43
C GLY A 232 -9.43 29.77 -19.14
N ARG A 233 -8.09 29.74 -19.21
CA ARG A 233 -7.24 29.72 -18.01
C ARG A 233 -7.37 31.01 -17.18
N LEU A 234 -7.49 32.18 -17.82
CA LEU A 234 -7.75 33.45 -17.15
C LEU A 234 -9.08 33.41 -16.37
N GLN A 235 -10.13 32.86 -16.97
CA GLN A 235 -11.41 32.67 -16.30
C GLN A 235 -11.32 31.71 -15.11
N ALA A 236 -10.61 30.58 -15.27
CA ALA A 236 -10.36 29.62 -14.20
C ALA A 236 -9.61 30.25 -13.01
N ALA A 237 -8.58 31.06 -13.28
CA ALA A 237 -7.84 31.78 -12.26
C ALA A 237 -8.74 32.78 -11.51
N GLU A 238 -9.60 33.51 -12.23
CA GLU A 238 -10.57 34.42 -11.62
C GLU A 238 -11.51 33.68 -10.65
N ASN A 239 -12.05 32.53 -11.06
CA ASN A 239 -12.97 31.75 -10.25
C ASN A 239 -12.31 31.24 -8.96
N LEU A 240 -11.07 30.75 -9.03
CA LEU A 240 -10.30 30.33 -7.85
C LEU A 240 -10.08 31.50 -6.88
N ILE A 241 -9.60 32.64 -7.40
CA ILE A 241 -9.29 33.83 -6.59
C ILE A 241 -10.54 34.40 -5.92
N LYS A 242 -11.66 34.49 -6.65
CA LYS A 242 -12.94 34.98 -6.11
C LYS A 242 -13.48 34.09 -5.00
N ASN A 243 -13.24 32.78 -5.08
CA ASN A 243 -13.62 31.83 -4.01
C ASN A 243 -12.57 31.72 -2.90
N GLY A 244 -11.42 32.37 -3.07
CA GLY A 244 -10.32 32.42 -2.13
C GLY A 244 -9.51 31.12 -2.06
N ILE A 245 -9.41 30.42 -3.18
CA ILE A 245 -8.67 29.16 -3.34
C ILE A 245 -7.30 29.47 -3.94
N ASP A 246 -6.25 29.03 -3.26
CA ASP A 246 -4.84 29.15 -3.67
C ASP A 246 -4.18 27.79 -3.96
N SER A 247 -4.91 26.70 -3.74
CA SER A 247 -4.37 25.35 -3.76
C SER A 247 -5.28 24.43 -4.57
N LEU A 248 -4.70 23.70 -5.53
CA LEU A 248 -5.42 22.81 -6.43
C LEU A 248 -4.78 21.42 -6.45
N ILE A 249 -5.57 20.41 -6.15
CA ILE A 249 -5.22 18.99 -6.30
C ILE A 249 -5.90 18.47 -7.56
N VAL A 250 -5.10 18.01 -8.52
CA VAL A 250 -5.58 17.49 -9.81
C VAL A 250 -5.36 15.99 -9.86
N CYS A 251 -6.45 15.22 -9.97
CA CYS A 251 -6.38 13.78 -10.22
C CYS A 251 -6.72 13.48 -11.69
N GLY A 252 -5.78 12.90 -12.43
CA GLY A 252 -6.00 12.57 -13.84
C GLY A 252 -4.80 11.92 -14.51
N GLY A 253 -4.92 11.65 -15.81
CA GLY A 253 -3.81 11.15 -16.62
C GLY A 253 -2.84 12.26 -17.07
N ASP A 254 -1.85 11.87 -17.86
CA ASP A 254 -0.78 12.74 -18.39
C ASP A 254 -1.27 14.10 -18.93
N GLY A 255 -2.24 14.10 -19.86
CA GLY A 255 -2.75 15.35 -20.43
C GLY A 255 -3.42 16.29 -19.42
N SER A 256 -4.05 15.75 -18.38
CA SER A 256 -4.64 16.55 -17.30
C SER A 256 -3.56 17.21 -16.44
N LEU A 257 -2.49 16.48 -16.16
CA LEU A 257 -1.36 16.93 -15.36
C LEU A 257 -0.50 17.95 -16.12
N THR A 258 -0.29 17.75 -17.42
CA THR A 258 0.33 18.73 -18.33
C THR A 258 -0.45 20.05 -18.34
N GLY A 259 -1.79 19.98 -18.40
CA GLY A 259 -2.64 21.18 -18.30
C GLY A 259 -2.52 21.90 -16.95
N ALA A 260 -2.33 21.16 -15.86
CA ALA A 260 -2.14 21.72 -14.53
C ALA A 260 -0.82 22.49 -14.45
N ASP A 261 0.27 21.92 -14.98
CA ASP A 261 1.57 22.58 -15.00
C ASP A 261 1.55 23.88 -15.82
N LEU A 262 0.98 23.85 -17.02
CA LEU A 262 0.83 25.05 -17.84
C LEU A 262 0.05 26.14 -17.11
N PHE A 263 -0.99 25.75 -16.37
CA PHE A 263 -1.78 26.68 -15.59
C PHE A 263 -0.98 27.33 -14.45
N ARG A 264 -0.14 26.55 -13.75
CA ARG A 264 0.74 27.08 -12.71
C ARG A 264 1.80 28.03 -13.26
N SER A 265 2.45 27.67 -14.37
CA SER A 265 3.50 28.48 -14.98
C SER A 265 2.97 29.83 -15.48
N GLU A 266 1.75 29.87 -16.02
CA GLU A 266 1.11 31.11 -16.46
C GLU A 266 0.47 31.93 -15.33
N TRP A 267 0.31 31.37 -14.12
CA TRP A 267 -0.46 31.97 -13.01
C TRP A 267 -0.10 33.42 -12.72
N SER A 268 1.19 33.74 -12.58
CA SER A 268 1.65 35.10 -12.30
C SER A 268 1.23 36.12 -13.36
N GLY A 269 1.23 35.71 -14.63
CA GLY A 269 0.75 36.51 -15.74
C GLY A 269 -0.77 36.69 -15.73
N LEU A 270 -1.50 35.62 -15.40
CA LEU A 270 -2.97 35.65 -15.28
C LEU A 270 -3.42 36.58 -14.15
N VAL A 271 -2.80 36.50 -12.97
CA VAL A 271 -3.11 37.38 -11.81
C VAL A 271 -2.84 38.84 -12.15
N LYS A 272 -1.73 39.12 -12.83
CA LYS A 272 -1.40 40.48 -13.28
C LYS A 272 -2.45 41.03 -14.24
N GLU A 273 -2.85 40.23 -15.23
CA GLU A 273 -3.87 40.58 -16.21
C GLU A 273 -5.26 40.80 -15.56
N LEU A 274 -5.65 39.94 -14.61
CA LEU A 274 -6.89 40.10 -13.84
C LEU A 274 -6.90 41.39 -13.01
N LYS A 275 -5.74 41.78 -12.46
CA LYS A 275 -5.58 43.04 -11.71
C LYS A 275 -5.67 44.26 -12.63
N GLU A 276 -4.98 44.22 -13.78
CA GLU A 276 -4.98 45.31 -14.77
C GLU A 276 -6.36 45.53 -15.40
N THR A 277 -7.11 44.45 -15.61
CA THR A 277 -8.50 44.49 -16.13
C THR A 277 -9.56 44.80 -15.07
N GLY A 278 -9.17 44.96 -13.80
CA GLY A 278 -10.08 45.27 -12.70
C GLY A 278 -11.01 44.12 -12.28
N ARG A 279 -10.74 42.89 -12.71
CA ARG A 279 -11.53 41.69 -12.40
C ARG A 279 -11.30 41.16 -10.98
N ILE A 280 -10.13 41.47 -10.41
CA ILE A 280 -9.77 41.20 -9.01
C ILE A 280 -9.18 42.46 -8.37
N ASN A 281 -9.30 42.58 -7.05
CA ASN A 281 -8.74 43.71 -6.31
C ASN A 281 -7.25 43.51 -5.95
N VAL A 282 -6.59 44.57 -5.48
CA VAL A 282 -5.15 44.55 -5.15
C VAL A 282 -4.84 43.56 -4.02
N GLU A 283 -5.70 43.49 -3.01
CA GLU A 283 -5.53 42.56 -1.87
C GLU A 283 -5.61 41.09 -2.32
N GLN A 284 -6.54 40.76 -3.21
CA GLN A 284 -6.69 39.45 -3.82
C GLN A 284 -5.45 39.11 -4.66
N ALA A 285 -4.97 40.04 -5.48
CA ALA A 285 -3.79 39.81 -6.30
C ALA A 285 -2.53 39.54 -5.47
N GLU A 286 -2.36 40.22 -4.33
CA GLU A 286 -1.23 39.96 -3.41
C GLU A 286 -1.42 38.67 -2.60
N THR A 287 -2.64 38.40 -2.13
CA THR A 287 -2.94 37.20 -1.33
C THR A 287 -2.79 35.92 -2.15
N TYR A 288 -3.31 35.92 -3.38
CA TYR A 288 -3.35 34.75 -4.28
C TYR A 288 -2.29 34.84 -5.38
N LYS A 289 -1.17 35.49 -5.09
CA LYS A 289 -0.05 35.70 -6.02
C LYS A 289 0.56 34.38 -6.52
N HIS A 290 0.49 33.34 -5.70
CA HIS A 290 1.04 32.03 -5.98
C HIS A 290 -0.07 30.98 -5.98
N LEU A 291 0.02 30.03 -6.91
CA LEU A 291 -0.84 28.86 -6.96
C LEU A 291 -0.03 27.63 -6.58
N THR A 292 -0.54 26.87 -5.62
CA THR A 292 -0.03 25.55 -5.26
C THR A 292 -0.79 24.50 -6.06
N ILE A 293 -0.07 23.70 -6.85
CA ILE A 293 -0.64 22.56 -7.57
C ILE A 293 0.04 21.28 -7.14
N VAL A 294 -0.78 20.27 -6.82
CA VAL A 294 -0.34 18.89 -6.60
C VAL A 294 -1.07 17.95 -7.55
N GLY A 295 -0.32 17.08 -8.23
CA GLY A 295 -0.85 16.10 -9.17
C GLY A 295 -1.00 14.70 -8.56
N LEU A 296 -2.08 14.01 -8.88
CA LEU A 296 -2.30 12.58 -8.61
C LEU A 296 -2.59 11.88 -9.94
N VAL A 297 -2.02 10.70 -10.15
CA VAL A 297 -2.18 9.97 -11.41
C VAL A 297 -3.39 9.03 -11.35
N GLY A 298 -4.51 9.47 -11.91
CA GLY A 298 -5.71 8.65 -12.14
C GLY A 298 -5.75 8.16 -13.58
N SER A 299 -5.25 6.96 -13.83
CA SER A 299 -5.15 6.36 -15.17
C SER A 299 -5.27 4.84 -15.05
N ILE A 300 -5.99 4.20 -15.99
CA ILE A 300 -6.00 2.73 -16.09
C ILE A 300 -4.80 2.20 -16.88
N ASP A 301 -4.15 3.06 -17.67
CA ASP A 301 -3.16 2.66 -18.68
C ASP A 301 -1.81 2.28 -18.04
N ASN A 302 -1.56 2.75 -16.81
CA ASN A 302 -0.25 2.69 -16.13
C ASN A 302 0.90 3.28 -16.94
N ASP A 303 0.63 4.43 -17.59
CA ASP A 303 1.50 5.04 -18.58
C ASP A 303 2.49 6.08 -18.02
N MET A 304 2.34 6.49 -16.75
CA MET A 304 3.22 7.49 -16.11
C MET A 304 4.50 6.87 -15.55
N SER A 305 5.66 7.19 -16.15
CA SER A 305 6.95 6.57 -15.82
C SER A 305 7.47 6.82 -14.39
N SER A 306 6.99 7.86 -13.71
CA SER A 306 7.49 8.24 -12.38
C SER A 306 6.74 7.59 -11.20
N THR A 307 5.83 6.65 -11.48
CA THR A 307 5.10 5.88 -10.47
C THR A 307 4.98 4.43 -10.91
N ASP A 308 5.11 3.50 -9.97
CA ASP A 308 5.09 2.05 -10.28
C ASP A 308 3.70 1.61 -10.74
N ILE A 309 2.66 2.10 -10.04
CA ILE A 309 1.26 1.80 -10.31
C ILE A 309 0.47 3.10 -10.20
N THR A 310 -0.42 3.32 -11.16
CA THR A 310 -1.37 4.44 -11.23
C THR A 310 -2.74 4.03 -10.68
N ILE A 311 -3.49 5.01 -10.16
CA ILE A 311 -4.80 4.77 -9.55
C ILE A 311 -5.78 4.34 -10.64
N GLY A 312 -6.26 3.09 -10.54
CA GLY A 312 -7.24 2.45 -11.42
C GLY A 312 -6.66 1.35 -12.31
N ALA A 313 -5.34 1.27 -12.44
CA ALA A 313 -4.68 0.25 -13.27
C ALA A 313 -4.96 -1.17 -12.76
N VAL A 314 -4.93 -1.39 -11.45
CA VAL A 314 -5.16 -2.71 -10.86
C VAL A 314 -6.62 -3.12 -11.02
N THR A 315 -7.58 -2.22 -10.79
CA THR A 315 -9.00 -2.52 -11.01
C THR A 315 -9.29 -2.83 -12.47
N SER A 316 -8.71 -2.09 -13.41
CA SER A 316 -8.80 -2.39 -14.84
C SER A 316 -8.28 -3.80 -15.15
N LEU A 317 -7.13 -4.17 -14.59
CA LEU A 317 -6.56 -5.51 -14.72
C LEU A 317 -7.47 -6.60 -14.14
N HIS A 318 -8.16 -6.34 -13.02
CA HIS A 318 -9.19 -7.26 -12.49
C HIS A 318 -10.31 -7.49 -13.50
N ARG A 319 -10.82 -6.43 -14.16
CA ARG A 319 -11.86 -6.54 -15.19
C ARG A 319 -11.39 -7.36 -16.39
N ILE A 320 -10.14 -7.18 -16.81
CA ILE A 320 -9.56 -7.98 -17.90
C ILE A 320 -9.50 -9.46 -17.50
N CYS A 321 -8.94 -9.77 -16.32
CA CYS A 321 -8.79 -11.16 -15.87
C CYS A 321 -10.15 -11.83 -15.66
N GLU A 322 -11.14 -11.14 -15.09
CA GLU A 322 -12.51 -11.64 -14.94
C GLU A 322 -13.14 -12.05 -16.28
N ALA A 323 -12.96 -11.22 -17.32
CA ALA A 323 -13.45 -11.53 -18.66
C ALA A 323 -12.70 -12.71 -19.30
N VAL A 324 -11.37 -12.77 -19.16
CA VAL A 324 -10.56 -13.87 -19.73
C VAL A 324 -10.80 -15.19 -19.01
N ASP A 325 -10.95 -15.17 -17.69
CA ASP A 325 -11.28 -16.35 -16.88
C ASP A 325 -12.67 -16.88 -17.29
N SER A 326 -13.64 -15.97 -17.49
CA SER A 326 -14.98 -16.32 -18.00
C SER A 326 -14.91 -16.96 -19.40
N VAL A 327 -14.17 -16.36 -20.32
CA VAL A 327 -13.98 -16.88 -21.68
C VAL A 327 -13.20 -18.21 -21.69
N SER A 328 -12.25 -18.39 -20.77
CA SER A 328 -11.44 -19.60 -20.67
C SER A 328 -12.27 -20.87 -20.47
N THR A 329 -13.35 -20.80 -19.69
CA THR A 329 -14.24 -21.95 -19.44
C THR A 329 -14.93 -22.46 -20.71
N THR A 330 -15.43 -21.55 -21.56
CA THR A 330 -16.03 -21.91 -22.86
C THR A 330 -14.97 -22.30 -23.90
N ALA A 331 -13.79 -21.68 -23.86
CA ALA A 331 -12.68 -22.00 -24.76
C ALA A 331 -12.20 -23.44 -24.61
N LEU A 332 -12.08 -23.93 -23.37
CA LEU A 332 -11.69 -25.32 -23.07
C LEU A 332 -12.69 -26.34 -23.63
N SER A 333 -13.98 -26.02 -23.55
CA SER A 333 -15.07 -26.91 -23.98
C SER A 333 -15.09 -27.13 -25.49
N HIS A 334 -14.80 -26.08 -26.27
CA HIS A 334 -14.85 -26.14 -27.74
C HIS A 334 -13.49 -26.17 -28.44
N SER A 335 -12.38 -26.23 -27.69
CA SER A 335 -11.01 -26.19 -28.24
C SER A 335 -10.74 -24.96 -29.13
N ARG A 336 -11.26 -23.80 -28.75
CA ARG A 336 -11.26 -22.54 -29.53
C ARG A 336 -10.05 -21.65 -29.26
N ALA A 337 -9.87 -20.68 -30.16
CA ALA A 337 -8.98 -19.55 -29.97
C ALA A 337 -9.77 -18.27 -29.66
N PHE A 338 -9.21 -17.42 -28.80
CA PHE A 338 -9.76 -16.11 -28.47
C PHE A 338 -8.70 -15.04 -28.61
N VAL A 339 -9.08 -13.93 -29.25
CA VAL A 339 -8.30 -12.70 -29.30
C VAL A 339 -8.99 -11.69 -28.39
N ILE A 340 -8.30 -11.23 -27.36
CA ILE A 340 -8.82 -10.31 -26.36
C ILE A 340 -8.16 -8.95 -26.55
N GLU A 341 -8.94 -7.96 -26.95
CA GLU A 341 -8.47 -6.58 -27.11
C GLU A 341 -8.63 -5.82 -25.80
N VAL A 342 -7.52 -5.32 -25.27
CA VAL A 342 -7.43 -4.59 -24.00
C VAL A 342 -7.05 -3.12 -24.23
N MET A 343 -7.54 -2.24 -23.36
CA MET A 343 -7.17 -0.83 -23.38
C MET A 343 -5.75 -0.64 -22.82
N GLY A 344 -5.20 0.57 -22.96
CA GLY A 344 -3.85 0.92 -22.49
C GLY A 344 -3.19 2.05 -23.29
N ARG A 345 -3.85 2.57 -24.32
CA ARG A 345 -3.45 3.59 -25.28
C ARG A 345 -2.05 3.39 -25.86
N HIS A 346 -1.04 3.90 -25.18
CA HIS A 346 0.36 3.86 -25.58
C HIS A 346 1.21 2.98 -24.66
N CYS A 347 0.57 2.25 -23.75
CA CYS A 347 1.21 1.38 -22.77
C CYS A 347 0.71 -0.06 -22.88
N GLY A 348 1.65 -1.00 -22.89
CA GLY A 348 1.39 -2.43 -22.89
C GLY A 348 1.18 -3.04 -21.51
N TRP A 349 1.19 -2.26 -20.42
CA TRP A 349 1.13 -2.76 -19.04
C TRP A 349 -0.08 -3.67 -18.80
N LEU A 350 -1.29 -3.22 -19.13
CA LEU A 350 -2.51 -4.03 -18.97
C LEU A 350 -2.44 -5.34 -19.76
N ALA A 351 -1.95 -5.30 -21.01
CA ALA A 351 -1.86 -6.48 -21.86
C ALA A 351 -0.82 -7.49 -21.35
N LEU A 352 0.36 -7.02 -20.93
CA LEU A 352 1.41 -7.87 -20.36
C LEU A 352 0.96 -8.51 -19.06
N MET A 353 0.45 -7.69 -18.13
CA MET A 353 -0.02 -8.17 -16.82
C MET A 353 -1.17 -9.16 -16.97
N ALA A 354 -2.13 -8.88 -17.86
CA ALA A 354 -3.19 -9.83 -18.17
C ALA A 354 -2.65 -11.12 -18.79
N GLY A 355 -1.64 -11.03 -19.66
CA GLY A 355 -0.98 -12.19 -20.26
C GLY A 355 -0.37 -13.13 -19.22
N ILE A 356 0.33 -12.56 -18.24
CA ILE A 356 0.89 -13.30 -17.10
C ILE A 356 -0.24 -13.88 -16.24
N ALA A 357 -1.20 -13.05 -15.82
CA ALA A 357 -2.27 -13.42 -14.90
C ALA A 357 -3.26 -14.45 -15.45
N THR A 358 -3.38 -14.57 -16.78
CA THR A 358 -4.31 -15.50 -17.43
C THR A 358 -3.61 -16.67 -18.12
N GLY A 359 -2.27 -16.64 -18.21
CA GLY A 359 -1.49 -17.64 -18.94
C GLY A 359 -1.79 -17.62 -20.44
N ALA A 360 -1.89 -16.42 -21.02
CA ALA A 360 -2.06 -16.20 -22.45
C ALA A 360 -0.94 -16.89 -23.26
N ASP A 361 -1.26 -17.28 -24.49
CA ASP A 361 -0.31 -17.92 -25.40
C ASP A 361 0.60 -16.90 -26.09
N PHE A 362 0.06 -15.71 -26.37
CA PHE A 362 0.78 -14.63 -27.01
C PHE A 362 0.21 -13.28 -26.56
N VAL A 363 1.09 -12.28 -26.43
CA VAL A 363 0.71 -10.91 -26.07
C VAL A 363 1.35 -9.93 -27.05
N PHE A 364 0.58 -8.95 -27.51
CA PHE A 364 1.08 -7.83 -28.31
C PHE A 364 1.09 -6.54 -27.49
N ILE A 365 2.29 -5.97 -27.31
CA ILE A 365 2.53 -4.70 -26.61
C ILE A 365 3.31 -3.72 -27.49
N PRO A 366 3.06 -2.40 -27.39
CA PRO A 366 3.80 -1.40 -28.15
C PRO A 366 5.28 -1.26 -27.76
N GLU A 367 5.66 -1.58 -26.52
CA GLU A 367 7.04 -1.48 -26.03
C GLU A 367 7.94 -2.58 -26.58
N LYS A 368 7.37 -3.71 -27.00
CA LYS A 368 8.11 -4.84 -27.59
C LYS A 368 7.33 -5.41 -28.77
N PRO A 369 7.27 -4.68 -29.90
CA PRO A 369 6.62 -5.21 -31.09
C PRO A 369 7.36 -6.45 -31.59
N PRO A 370 6.69 -7.33 -32.34
CA PRO A 370 7.36 -8.46 -32.97
C PRO A 370 8.54 -8.00 -33.86
N GLN A 371 9.68 -8.67 -33.73
CA GLN A 371 10.93 -8.26 -34.39
C GLN A 371 11.11 -8.89 -35.78
N GLU A 372 10.48 -10.03 -36.02
CA GLU A 372 10.52 -10.74 -37.30
C GLU A 372 9.57 -10.07 -38.31
N ASP A 373 9.95 -10.05 -39.60
CA ASP A 373 9.07 -9.52 -40.66
C ASP A 373 7.81 -10.39 -40.82
N ASP A 374 7.95 -11.71 -40.69
CA ASP A 374 6.85 -12.68 -40.73
C ASP A 374 6.45 -13.12 -39.32
N TRP A 375 6.20 -12.14 -38.43
CA TRP A 375 5.77 -12.39 -37.06
C TRP A 375 4.48 -13.23 -36.96
N GLU A 376 3.65 -13.20 -38.01
CA GLU A 376 2.43 -14.00 -38.12
C GLU A 376 2.76 -15.49 -38.07
N SER A 377 3.81 -15.93 -38.76
CA SER A 377 4.30 -17.31 -38.72
C SER A 377 4.93 -17.66 -37.37
N THR A 378 5.67 -16.74 -36.75
CA THR A 378 6.23 -16.93 -35.40
C THR A 378 5.13 -17.17 -34.37
N MET A 379 4.09 -16.33 -34.38
CA MET A 379 2.92 -16.50 -33.52
C MET A 379 2.23 -17.84 -33.80
N CYS A 380 2.03 -18.19 -35.07
CA CYS A 380 1.42 -19.46 -35.45
C CYS A 380 2.21 -20.67 -34.93
N SER A 381 3.54 -20.63 -35.02
CA SER A 381 4.44 -21.68 -34.53
C SER A 381 4.33 -21.88 -33.02
N VAL A 382 4.34 -20.78 -32.25
CA VAL A 382 4.18 -20.83 -30.78
C VAL A 382 2.84 -21.46 -30.40
N ILE A 383 1.75 -21.01 -31.02
CA ILE A 383 0.40 -21.53 -30.74
C ILE A 383 0.29 -23.00 -31.14
N GLU A 384 0.80 -23.37 -32.31
CA GLU A 384 0.76 -24.76 -32.78
C GLU A 384 1.55 -25.68 -31.83
N ARG A 385 2.70 -25.24 -31.32
CA ARG A 385 3.51 -25.97 -30.33
C ARG A 385 2.72 -26.21 -29.05
N HIS A 386 2.02 -25.20 -28.52
CA HIS A 386 1.17 -25.38 -27.32
C HIS A 386 0.02 -26.37 -27.57
N ARG A 387 -0.60 -26.32 -28.76
CA ARG A 387 -1.68 -27.25 -29.11
C ARG A 387 -1.18 -28.68 -29.32
N LYS A 388 0.00 -28.86 -29.93
CA LYS A 388 0.69 -30.17 -30.05
C LYS A 388 1.00 -30.80 -28.70
N LEU A 389 1.33 -29.98 -27.69
CA LEU A 389 1.50 -30.45 -26.31
C LEU A 389 0.18 -30.87 -25.65
N GLY A 390 -0.97 -30.44 -26.18
CA GLY A 390 -2.30 -30.79 -25.69
C GLY A 390 -3.12 -29.62 -25.17
N LYS A 391 -2.63 -28.37 -25.25
CA LYS A 391 -3.40 -27.19 -24.82
C LYS A 391 -4.63 -27.02 -25.72
N ARG A 392 -5.82 -27.08 -25.11
CA ARG A 392 -7.10 -27.00 -25.85
C ARG A 392 -7.54 -25.58 -26.14
N LYS A 393 -7.31 -24.66 -25.18
CA LYS A 393 -7.63 -23.23 -25.31
C LYS A 393 -6.43 -22.45 -25.83
N THR A 394 -6.67 -21.52 -26.72
CA THR A 394 -5.67 -20.54 -27.18
C THR A 394 -6.17 -19.15 -26.86
N VAL A 395 -5.37 -18.35 -26.15
CA VAL A 395 -5.71 -16.97 -25.78
C VAL A 395 -4.60 -16.05 -26.25
N VAL A 396 -4.93 -15.09 -27.10
CA VAL A 396 -4.03 -14.02 -27.56
C VAL A 396 -4.55 -12.71 -27.01
N ILE A 397 -3.70 -11.96 -26.31
CA ILE A 397 -4.05 -10.63 -25.78
C ILE A 397 -3.38 -9.57 -26.64
N VAL A 398 -4.13 -8.56 -27.06
CA VAL A 398 -3.65 -7.47 -27.90
C VAL A 398 -3.99 -6.13 -27.26
N ALA A 399 -2.96 -5.32 -26.98
CA ALA A 399 -3.16 -3.95 -26.53
C ALA A 399 -3.78 -3.10 -27.65
N GLU A 400 -4.62 -2.11 -27.30
CA GLU A 400 -5.21 -1.19 -28.30
C GLU A 400 -4.14 -0.43 -29.11
N GLY A 401 -2.99 -0.18 -28.47
CA GLY A 401 -1.80 0.43 -29.07
C GLY A 401 -0.83 -0.55 -29.73
N ALA A 402 -1.19 -1.82 -29.90
CA ALA A 402 -0.30 -2.82 -30.48
C ALA A 402 0.15 -2.45 -31.91
N ILE A 403 1.45 -2.58 -32.15
CA ILE A 403 2.11 -2.23 -33.40
C ILE A 403 3.15 -3.29 -33.79
N ASP A 404 3.52 -3.34 -35.06
CA ASP A 404 4.70 -4.05 -35.55
C ASP A 404 5.96 -3.16 -35.49
N LYS A 405 7.14 -3.71 -35.82
CA LYS A 405 8.40 -2.95 -35.85
C LYS A 405 8.41 -1.78 -36.84
N ASN A 406 7.48 -1.78 -37.80
CA ASN A 406 7.31 -0.74 -38.80
C ASN A 406 6.29 0.33 -38.40
N LEU A 407 5.73 0.24 -37.19
CA LEU A 407 4.68 1.10 -36.64
C LEU A 407 3.30 0.90 -37.28
N ASN A 408 3.09 -0.21 -38.00
CA ASN A 408 1.76 -0.58 -38.48
C ASN A 408 0.95 -1.15 -37.31
N ALA A 409 -0.30 -0.73 -37.20
CA ALA A 409 -1.18 -1.20 -36.13
C ALA A 409 -1.55 -2.68 -36.30
N ILE A 410 -1.42 -3.45 -35.23
CA ILE A 410 -1.86 -4.85 -35.17
C ILE A 410 -3.28 -4.86 -34.58
N LYS A 411 -4.27 -5.20 -35.40
CA LYS A 411 -5.70 -5.19 -35.02
C LYS A 411 -6.20 -6.57 -34.64
N ALA A 412 -7.15 -6.65 -33.71
CA ALA A 412 -7.71 -7.90 -33.24
C ALA A 412 -8.36 -8.74 -34.35
N ASP A 413 -9.04 -8.11 -35.30
CA ASP A 413 -9.63 -8.78 -36.46
C ASP A 413 -8.56 -9.40 -37.38
N HIS A 414 -7.43 -8.72 -37.57
CA HIS A 414 -6.31 -9.28 -38.34
C HIS A 414 -5.75 -10.55 -37.67
N LEU A 415 -5.58 -10.52 -36.34
CA LEU A 415 -5.14 -11.70 -35.58
C LEU A 415 -6.15 -12.85 -35.68
N LYS A 416 -7.45 -12.55 -35.62
CA LYS A 416 -8.50 -13.55 -35.81
C LYS A 416 -8.42 -14.22 -37.18
N ASP A 417 -8.22 -13.45 -38.24
CA ASP A 417 -8.09 -13.97 -39.59
C ASP A 417 -6.85 -14.85 -39.73
N ILE A 418 -5.72 -14.46 -39.14
CA ILE A 418 -4.49 -15.28 -39.12
C ILE A 418 -4.76 -16.64 -38.44
N LEU A 419 -5.32 -16.63 -37.23
CA LEU A 419 -5.60 -17.85 -36.47
C LEU A 419 -6.64 -18.76 -37.15
N THR A 420 -7.61 -18.16 -37.85
CA THR A 420 -8.64 -18.91 -38.58
C THR A 420 -8.08 -19.50 -39.87
N ASN A 421 -7.39 -18.69 -40.68
CA ASN A 421 -6.97 -19.07 -42.03
C ASN A 421 -5.69 -19.93 -42.03
N ARG A 422 -4.70 -19.59 -41.20
CA ARG A 422 -3.41 -20.29 -41.16
C ARG A 422 -3.44 -21.53 -40.26
N LEU A 423 -4.13 -21.47 -39.12
CA LEU A 423 -4.16 -22.57 -38.13
C LEU A 423 -5.48 -23.36 -38.11
N GLY A 424 -6.51 -22.93 -38.84
CA GLY A 424 -7.82 -23.59 -38.85
C GLY A 424 -8.56 -23.54 -37.50
N LEU A 425 -8.25 -22.56 -36.65
CA LEU A 425 -8.87 -22.44 -35.32
C LEU A 425 -10.15 -21.61 -35.39
N ASP A 426 -11.24 -22.13 -34.82
CA ASP A 426 -12.47 -21.34 -34.62
C ASP A 426 -12.18 -20.20 -33.62
N THR A 427 -11.97 -19.01 -34.18
CA THR A 427 -11.46 -17.85 -33.44
C THR A 427 -12.56 -16.82 -33.18
N ARG A 428 -12.60 -16.28 -31.96
CA ARG A 428 -13.51 -15.19 -31.57
C ARG A 428 -12.73 -14.01 -31.03
N VAL A 429 -13.23 -12.81 -31.29
CA VAL A 429 -12.68 -11.57 -30.77
C VAL A 429 -13.57 -11.08 -29.64
N THR A 430 -12.96 -10.69 -28.53
CA THR A 430 -13.63 -10.01 -27.42
C THR A 430 -12.95 -8.68 -27.19
N ILE A 431 -13.65 -7.59 -27.49
CA ILE A 431 -13.19 -6.23 -27.21
C ILE A 431 -13.84 -5.79 -25.89
N LEU A 432 -13.04 -5.64 -24.85
CA LEU A 432 -13.56 -5.30 -23.53
C LEU A 432 -14.11 -3.86 -23.49
N GLY A 433 -13.40 -2.93 -24.13
CA GLY A 433 -13.74 -1.52 -24.17
C GLY A 433 -13.91 -0.94 -22.75
N HIS A 434 -14.96 -0.15 -22.54
CA HIS A 434 -15.19 0.62 -21.32
C HIS A 434 -15.47 -0.22 -20.06
N THR A 435 -15.68 -1.53 -20.16
CA THR A 435 -15.80 -2.40 -18.98
C THR A 435 -14.54 -2.34 -18.09
N GLN A 436 -13.39 -2.01 -18.69
CA GLN A 436 -12.10 -1.80 -17.99
C GLN A 436 -12.05 -0.54 -17.12
N ARG A 437 -12.91 0.45 -17.38
CA ARG A 437 -12.96 1.71 -16.61
C ARG A 437 -14.03 1.68 -15.51
N GLY A 438 -15.01 0.79 -15.66
CA GLY A 438 -16.16 0.70 -14.75
C GLY A 438 -15.97 -0.25 -13.57
N GLY A 439 -16.99 -0.30 -12.72
CA GLY A 439 -17.06 -1.16 -11.54
C GLY A 439 -16.45 -0.55 -10.29
N SER A 440 -16.73 -1.17 -9.15
CA SER A 440 -16.16 -0.77 -7.87
C SER A 440 -14.65 -0.97 -7.86
N PRO A 441 -13.86 -0.06 -7.26
CA PRO A 441 -12.42 -0.19 -7.20
C PRO A 441 -12.01 -1.43 -6.39
N ALA A 442 -10.99 -2.14 -6.88
CA ALA A 442 -10.33 -3.22 -6.15
C ALA A 442 -9.65 -2.68 -4.87
N PHE A 443 -9.35 -3.57 -3.93
CA PHE A 443 -8.71 -3.22 -2.66
C PHE A 443 -7.50 -2.29 -2.86
N PHE A 444 -6.59 -2.68 -3.76
CA PHE A 444 -5.32 -1.97 -3.96
C PHE A 444 -5.53 -0.51 -4.39
N ASP A 445 -6.45 -0.24 -5.33
CA ASP A 445 -6.72 1.12 -5.80
C ASP A 445 -7.41 1.98 -4.71
N ARG A 446 -8.23 1.38 -3.84
CA ARG A 446 -8.81 2.11 -2.69
C ARG A 446 -7.73 2.54 -1.70
N LEU A 447 -6.81 1.62 -1.39
CA LEU A 447 -5.68 1.88 -0.51
C LEU A 447 -4.77 2.95 -1.13
N LEU A 448 -4.29 2.71 -2.35
CA LEU A 448 -3.37 3.58 -3.08
C LEU A 448 -3.91 5.01 -3.18
N ALA A 449 -5.16 5.16 -3.63
CA ALA A 449 -5.81 6.46 -3.74
C ALA A 449 -5.89 7.18 -2.38
N THR A 450 -6.19 6.44 -1.31
CA THR A 450 -6.32 7.01 0.03
C THR A 450 -4.97 7.50 0.57
N VAL A 451 -3.92 6.68 0.50
CA VAL A 451 -2.59 7.03 1.03
C VAL A 451 -1.92 8.13 0.20
N GLN A 452 -2.04 8.10 -1.13
CA GLN A 452 -1.51 9.18 -1.99
C GLN A 452 -2.23 10.51 -1.74
N SER A 453 -3.53 10.49 -1.47
CA SER A 453 -4.30 11.72 -1.22
C SER A 453 -3.96 12.40 0.10
N ILE A 454 -3.66 11.61 1.13
CA ILE A 454 -3.14 12.14 2.40
C ILE A 454 -1.84 12.89 2.15
N GLU A 455 -0.95 12.29 1.37
CA GLU A 455 0.31 12.91 1.02
C GLU A 455 0.14 14.12 0.09
N ALA A 456 -0.87 14.11 -0.79
CA ALA A 456 -1.19 15.26 -1.63
C ALA A 456 -1.60 16.48 -0.79
N VAL A 457 -2.40 16.28 0.26
CA VAL A 457 -2.77 17.35 1.19
C VAL A 457 -1.56 17.80 2.01
N ASN A 458 -0.72 16.89 2.52
CA ASN A 458 0.53 17.27 3.19
C ASN A 458 1.42 18.11 2.26
N ALA A 459 1.54 17.70 0.99
CA ALA A 459 2.31 18.43 -0.02
C ALA A 459 1.75 19.83 -0.28
N VAL A 460 0.43 20.02 -0.28
CA VAL A 460 -0.19 21.35 -0.36
C VAL A 460 0.17 22.21 0.86
N LEU A 461 0.10 21.64 2.06
CA LEU A 461 0.36 22.36 3.32
C LEU A 461 1.84 22.73 3.50
N GLU A 462 2.74 21.92 2.96
CA GLU A 462 4.19 22.11 3.03
C GLU A 462 4.75 22.90 1.83
N ALA A 463 3.90 23.19 0.82
CA ALA A 463 4.32 23.87 -0.39
C ALA A 463 4.87 25.27 -0.10
N THR A 464 5.96 25.61 -0.78
CA THR A 464 6.50 26.97 -0.84
C THR A 464 6.45 27.48 -2.27
N PRO A 465 6.43 28.81 -2.50
CA PRO A 465 6.36 29.38 -3.85
C PRO A 465 7.47 28.89 -4.80
N ASP A 466 8.67 28.66 -4.27
CA ASP A 466 9.85 28.23 -5.03
C ASP A 466 9.90 26.72 -5.27
N ALA A 467 9.11 25.93 -4.54
CA ALA A 467 9.11 24.47 -4.70
C ALA A 467 8.38 24.06 -6.01
N PRO A 468 8.95 23.13 -6.80
CA PRO A 468 8.29 22.63 -8.00
C PRO A 468 7.00 21.89 -7.64
N SER A 469 6.07 21.78 -8.60
CA SER A 469 4.78 21.12 -8.34
C SER A 469 5.02 19.64 -8.16
N PRO A 470 4.62 19.04 -7.04
CA PRO A 470 4.79 17.62 -6.87
C PRO A 470 3.65 16.87 -7.58
N MET A 471 4.03 15.80 -8.27
CA MET A 471 3.19 14.65 -8.55
C MET A 471 3.37 13.67 -7.38
N ILE A 472 2.27 13.19 -6.83
CA ILE A 472 2.29 12.10 -5.87
C ILE A 472 2.18 10.79 -6.65
N GLY A 473 3.09 9.88 -6.36
CA GLY A 473 3.11 8.54 -6.93
C GLY A 473 3.47 7.50 -5.87
N MET A 474 3.79 6.31 -6.33
CA MET A 474 4.32 5.24 -5.51
C MET A 474 5.62 4.75 -6.12
N SER A 475 6.67 4.65 -5.30
CA SER A 475 7.92 4.00 -5.66
C SER A 475 8.34 3.04 -4.55
N ASN A 476 8.65 1.80 -4.90
CA ASN A 476 9.07 0.78 -3.95
C ASN A 476 8.05 0.60 -2.81
N ASN A 477 6.76 0.51 -3.17
CA ASN A 477 5.64 0.36 -2.23
C ASN A 477 5.57 1.48 -1.16
N LYS A 478 6.16 2.64 -1.44
CA LYS A 478 6.08 3.85 -0.60
C LYS A 478 5.54 5.00 -1.42
N VAL A 479 4.70 5.82 -0.78
CA VAL A 479 4.21 7.06 -1.38
C VAL A 479 5.37 8.03 -1.51
N THR A 480 5.57 8.59 -2.71
CA THR A 480 6.66 9.52 -3.00
C THR A 480 6.13 10.78 -3.68
N ARG A 481 6.88 11.88 -3.54
CA ARG A 481 6.68 13.13 -4.29
C ARG A 481 7.74 13.21 -5.38
N TYR A 482 7.31 13.45 -6.60
CA TYR A 482 8.20 13.63 -7.75
C TYR A 482 7.89 14.95 -8.46
N PRO A 483 8.86 15.68 -9.02
CA PRO A 483 8.56 16.89 -9.79
C PRO A 483 7.66 16.58 -10.99
N LEU A 484 6.48 17.22 -11.03
CA LEU A 484 5.44 16.98 -12.04
C LEU A 484 5.99 17.09 -13.47
N MET A 485 6.82 18.10 -13.73
CA MET A 485 7.38 18.34 -15.06
C MET A 485 8.40 17.31 -15.50
N GLU A 486 9.17 16.77 -14.56
CA GLU A 486 10.07 15.66 -14.88
C GLU A 486 9.27 14.41 -15.21
N ALA A 487 8.17 14.14 -14.49
CA ALA A 487 7.31 12.98 -14.76
C ALA A 487 6.63 13.04 -16.14
N VAL A 488 6.06 14.20 -16.49
CA VAL A 488 5.43 14.40 -17.81
C VAL A 488 6.47 14.27 -18.92
N LYS A 489 7.67 14.86 -18.74
CA LYS A 489 8.74 14.77 -19.73
C LYS A 489 9.19 13.32 -19.98
N LEU A 490 9.40 12.54 -18.92
CA LEU A 490 9.77 11.13 -19.02
C LEU A 490 8.68 10.32 -19.75
N THR A 491 7.41 10.62 -19.50
CA THR A 491 6.27 9.95 -20.13
C THR A 491 6.21 10.22 -21.64
N HIS A 492 6.41 11.47 -22.06
CA HIS A 492 6.52 11.81 -23.49
C HIS A 492 7.73 11.16 -24.17
N GLU A 493 8.86 11.01 -23.46
CA GLU A 493 10.06 10.37 -23.99
C GLU A 493 9.81 8.92 -24.43
N VAL A 494 8.93 8.19 -23.73
CA VAL A 494 8.53 6.82 -24.13
C VAL A 494 7.83 6.84 -25.49
N ALA A 495 6.87 7.75 -25.68
CA ALA A 495 6.15 7.88 -26.95
C ALA A 495 7.09 8.29 -28.10
N GLU A 496 8.03 9.19 -27.82
CA GLU A 496 9.07 9.59 -28.78
C GLU A 496 10.00 8.42 -29.13
N ALA A 497 10.43 7.63 -28.15
CA ALA A 497 11.25 6.42 -28.38
C ALA A 497 10.55 5.43 -29.31
N ILE A 498 9.27 5.14 -29.06
CA ILE A 498 8.44 4.28 -29.92
C ILE A 498 8.35 4.86 -31.34
N SER A 499 8.09 6.17 -31.48
CA SER A 499 7.98 6.81 -32.80
C SER A 499 9.28 6.75 -33.62
N ARG A 500 10.43 6.75 -32.93
CA ARG A 500 11.77 6.60 -33.53
C ARG A 500 12.17 5.13 -33.77
N LYS A 501 11.28 4.18 -33.48
CA LYS A 501 11.52 2.73 -33.53
C LYS A 501 12.62 2.26 -32.56
N ASP A 502 12.88 3.03 -31.51
CA ASP A 502 13.80 2.67 -30.43
C ASP A 502 13.05 1.98 -29.28
N PHE A 503 12.61 0.76 -29.55
CA PHE A 503 11.81 -0.03 -28.60
C PHE A 503 12.62 -0.48 -27.38
N ALA A 504 13.95 -0.60 -27.51
CA ALA A 504 14.83 -0.94 -26.39
C ALA A 504 14.88 0.20 -25.38
N HIS A 505 15.02 1.45 -25.84
CA HIS A 505 14.93 2.63 -24.97
C HIS A 505 13.52 2.80 -24.39
N ALA A 506 12.47 2.58 -25.18
CA ALA A 506 11.09 2.63 -24.69
C ALA A 506 10.83 1.65 -23.53
N MET A 507 11.35 0.42 -23.62
CA MET A 507 11.28 -0.57 -22.54
C MET A 507 12.09 -0.14 -21.31
N ALA A 508 13.26 0.48 -21.51
CA ALA A 508 14.12 0.94 -20.42
C ALA A 508 13.57 2.17 -19.67
N LEU A 509 12.73 2.96 -20.31
CA LEU A 509 12.04 4.12 -19.72
C LEU A 509 10.80 3.72 -18.89
N ARG A 510 10.32 2.48 -19.01
CA ARG A 510 9.30 1.92 -18.11
C ARG A 510 9.91 1.55 -16.76
N ASP A 511 9.07 1.22 -15.79
CA ASP A 511 9.55 0.71 -14.52
C ASP A 511 10.38 -0.58 -14.73
N PRO A 512 11.47 -0.79 -13.98
CA PRO A 512 12.30 -1.99 -14.15
C PRO A 512 11.53 -3.30 -13.97
N GLN A 513 10.44 -3.28 -13.21
CA GLN A 513 9.60 -4.44 -12.97
C GLN A 513 8.85 -4.86 -14.25
N PHE A 514 8.42 -3.93 -15.10
CA PHE A 514 7.79 -4.22 -16.38
C PHE A 514 8.67 -5.07 -17.30
N ALA A 515 9.97 -4.76 -17.38
CA ALA A 515 10.93 -5.54 -18.15
C ALA A 515 11.15 -6.94 -17.54
N GLU A 516 11.32 -7.04 -16.22
CA GLU A 516 11.43 -8.34 -15.52
C GLU A 516 10.19 -9.21 -15.74
N GLU A 517 9.00 -8.61 -15.73
CA GLU A 517 7.73 -9.31 -15.95
C GLU A 517 7.56 -9.77 -17.40
N TYR A 518 8.04 -8.99 -18.37
CA TYR A 518 8.10 -9.40 -19.77
C TYR A 518 9.03 -10.60 -19.97
N GLU A 519 10.20 -10.59 -19.34
CA GLU A 519 11.13 -11.72 -19.36
C GLU A 519 10.53 -12.96 -18.69
N ALA A 520 9.91 -12.80 -17.53
CA ALA A 520 9.24 -13.90 -16.81
C ALA A 520 8.07 -14.48 -17.61
N TYR A 521 7.28 -13.63 -18.27
CA TYR A 521 6.21 -14.04 -19.18
C TYR A 521 6.75 -14.94 -20.30
N ASN A 522 7.77 -14.47 -21.04
CA ASN A 522 8.34 -15.24 -22.13
C ASN A 522 8.96 -16.56 -21.65
N ALA A 523 9.71 -16.51 -20.55
CA ALA A 523 10.38 -17.67 -20.00
C ALA A 523 9.43 -18.76 -19.50
N THR A 524 8.16 -18.44 -19.29
CA THR A 524 7.14 -19.37 -18.77
C THR A 524 6.00 -19.65 -19.76
N THR A 525 6.03 -18.98 -20.92
CA THR A 525 4.99 -19.10 -21.95
C THR A 525 5.56 -19.67 -23.23
N ILE A 526 6.68 -19.15 -23.72
CA ILE A 526 7.27 -19.61 -24.97
C ILE A 526 8.12 -20.84 -24.67
N LEU A 527 7.61 -22.02 -25.04
CA LEU A 527 8.41 -23.24 -25.05
C LEU A 527 9.35 -23.15 -26.25
N ASP A 528 10.62 -22.83 -26.05
CA ASP A 528 11.57 -22.61 -27.15
C ASP A 528 12.26 -23.91 -27.60
N ASP A 529 12.94 -23.89 -28.75
CA ASP A 529 13.77 -24.99 -29.27
C ASP A 529 15.12 -25.09 -28.51
N ASN A 530 15.06 -25.08 -27.16
CA ASN A 530 16.19 -25.10 -26.21
C ASN A 530 17.07 -23.84 -26.15
N SER A 531 16.64 -22.67 -26.63
CA SER A 531 17.45 -21.44 -26.55
C SER A 531 17.80 -21.02 -25.10
N MET A 532 16.87 -21.25 -24.17
CA MET A 532 17.05 -20.98 -22.73
C MET A 532 17.65 -22.17 -21.97
N GLY A 533 17.89 -23.30 -22.64
CA GLY A 533 18.35 -24.52 -22.02
C GLY A 533 19.74 -24.34 -21.39
N LEU A 534 19.89 -24.80 -20.15
CA LEU A 534 21.21 -24.88 -19.53
C LEU A 534 22.01 -26.07 -20.08
N PRO A 535 23.35 -26.01 -20.04
CA PRO A 535 24.19 -27.17 -20.28
C PRO A 535 23.77 -28.37 -19.42
N LYS A 536 23.88 -29.59 -19.96
CA LYS A 536 23.39 -30.81 -19.29
C LYS A 536 23.92 -30.99 -17.86
N HIS A 537 25.15 -30.59 -17.57
CA HIS A 537 25.75 -30.71 -16.23
C HIS A 537 25.19 -29.70 -15.21
N ARG A 538 24.55 -28.62 -15.68
CA ARG A 538 23.84 -27.63 -14.86
C ARG A 538 22.33 -27.89 -14.77
N GLN A 539 21.81 -28.90 -15.46
CA GLN A 539 20.42 -29.31 -15.32
C GLN A 539 20.24 -30.03 -13.98
N MET A 540 19.13 -29.76 -13.30
CA MET A 540 18.93 -30.10 -11.89
C MET A 540 17.55 -30.72 -11.68
N ARG A 541 17.41 -31.52 -10.63
CA ARG A 541 16.10 -31.98 -10.12
C ARG A 541 15.65 -31.06 -8.99
N ILE A 542 14.62 -30.26 -9.23
CA ILE A 542 14.16 -29.23 -8.28
C ILE A 542 12.79 -29.62 -7.74
N ALA A 543 12.67 -29.78 -6.43
CA ALA A 543 11.42 -30.12 -5.76
C ALA A 543 10.63 -28.87 -5.36
N VAL A 544 9.31 -28.88 -5.57
CA VAL A 544 8.37 -27.84 -5.16
C VAL A 544 7.41 -28.41 -4.11
N VAL A 545 7.27 -27.74 -2.97
CA VAL A 545 6.42 -28.18 -1.86
C VAL A 545 5.60 -27.04 -1.27
N HIS A 546 4.32 -27.30 -0.99
CA HIS A 546 3.44 -26.34 -0.31
C HIS A 546 3.35 -26.63 1.19
N VAL A 547 3.48 -25.58 2.03
CA VAL A 547 3.47 -25.72 3.49
C VAL A 547 2.68 -24.58 4.15
N GLY A 548 1.74 -24.91 5.02
CA GLY A 548 0.88 -23.97 5.74
C GLY A 548 -0.59 -24.09 5.36
N ALA A 549 -1.34 -23.00 5.53
CA ALA A 549 -2.71 -22.89 5.05
C ALA A 549 -2.72 -22.54 3.54
N PRO A 550 -3.78 -22.87 2.79
CA PRO A 550 -3.92 -22.45 1.40
C PRO A 550 -3.95 -20.93 1.26
N ALA A 551 -3.35 -20.42 0.18
CA ALA A 551 -3.33 -19.01 -0.15
C ALA A 551 -3.40 -18.82 -1.68
N GLY A 552 -4.01 -17.72 -2.13
CA GLY A 552 -3.98 -17.34 -3.54
C GLY A 552 -2.55 -17.26 -4.08
N GLY A 553 -2.33 -17.75 -5.30
CA GLY A 553 -1.02 -17.68 -5.97
C GLY A 553 -0.08 -18.87 -5.71
N MET A 554 -0.39 -19.80 -4.79
CA MET A 554 0.42 -21.03 -4.60
C MET A 554 0.50 -21.87 -5.90
N ASN A 555 -0.65 -22.09 -6.56
CA ASN A 555 -0.70 -22.83 -7.83
C ASN A 555 -0.04 -22.05 -8.97
N ALA A 556 -0.20 -20.72 -9.02
CA ALA A 556 0.46 -19.87 -10.01
C ALA A 556 1.99 -19.91 -9.87
N ALA A 557 2.52 -19.87 -8.63
CA ALA A 557 3.93 -20.05 -8.35
C ALA A 557 4.42 -21.44 -8.80
N THR A 558 3.71 -22.51 -8.43
CA THR A 558 4.10 -23.87 -8.85
C THR A 558 4.05 -24.06 -10.37
N ARG A 559 3.03 -23.52 -11.06
CA ARG A 559 2.96 -23.52 -12.52
C ARG A 559 4.19 -22.87 -13.13
N THR A 560 4.55 -21.69 -12.62
CA THR A 560 5.72 -20.95 -13.08
C THR A 560 7.00 -21.72 -12.82
N ALA A 561 7.17 -22.31 -11.64
CA ALA A 561 8.34 -23.11 -11.31
C ALA A 561 8.50 -24.28 -12.29
N VAL A 562 7.42 -25.02 -12.56
CA VAL A 562 7.42 -26.16 -13.49
C VAL A 562 7.79 -25.70 -14.91
N ARG A 563 7.11 -24.68 -15.45
CA ARG A 563 7.36 -24.22 -16.83
C ARG A 563 8.75 -23.63 -17.02
N TYR A 564 9.20 -22.81 -16.07
CA TYR A 564 10.54 -22.25 -16.09
C TYR A 564 11.59 -23.36 -15.99
N CYS A 565 11.45 -24.31 -15.06
CA CYS A 565 12.36 -25.45 -14.94
C CYS A 565 12.50 -26.23 -16.25
N LEU A 566 11.38 -26.57 -16.90
CA LEU A 566 11.38 -27.31 -18.17
C LEU A 566 12.11 -26.54 -19.27
N ASN A 567 11.86 -25.23 -19.38
CA ASN A 567 12.53 -24.36 -20.36
C ASN A 567 14.04 -24.22 -20.13
N ARG A 568 14.51 -24.38 -18.89
CA ARG A 568 15.93 -24.41 -18.52
C ARG A 568 16.55 -25.80 -18.64
N GLY A 569 15.74 -26.84 -18.89
CA GLY A 569 16.16 -28.25 -18.95
C GLY A 569 16.23 -28.94 -17.58
N HIS A 570 15.77 -28.31 -16.50
CA HIS A 570 15.63 -28.94 -15.19
C HIS A 570 14.46 -29.94 -15.18
N THR A 571 14.50 -30.87 -14.22
CA THR A 571 13.37 -31.78 -13.94
C THR A 571 12.60 -31.27 -12.71
N PRO A 572 11.40 -30.68 -12.89
CA PRO A 572 10.59 -30.24 -11.76
C PRO A 572 9.87 -31.41 -11.10
N ILE A 573 9.97 -31.49 -9.78
CA ILE A 573 9.36 -32.53 -8.94
C ILE A 573 8.30 -31.90 -8.04
N ALA A 574 7.06 -32.33 -8.15
CA ALA A 574 5.99 -31.92 -7.26
C ALA A 574 5.95 -32.84 -6.02
N VAL A 575 5.99 -32.23 -4.83
CA VAL A 575 5.80 -32.92 -3.56
C VAL A 575 4.34 -32.77 -3.13
N SER A 576 3.63 -33.88 -3.01
CA SER A 576 2.23 -33.85 -2.59
C SER A 576 2.11 -33.74 -1.08
N ASN A 577 1.14 -32.95 -0.58
CA ASN A 577 0.77 -32.86 0.84
C ASN A 577 1.93 -32.49 1.78
N GLY A 578 2.68 -31.45 1.40
CA GLY A 578 3.73 -30.86 2.23
C GLY A 578 4.84 -31.85 2.62
N PHE A 579 5.53 -31.56 3.72
CA PHE A 579 6.58 -32.44 4.24
C PHE A 579 6.05 -33.81 4.68
N ALA A 580 4.78 -33.91 5.08
CA ALA A 580 4.17 -35.18 5.47
C ALA A 580 4.11 -36.16 4.29
N GLY A 581 3.79 -35.67 3.09
CA GLY A 581 3.84 -36.50 1.90
C GLY A 581 5.27 -36.69 1.37
N LEU A 582 6.17 -35.71 1.56
CA LEU A 582 7.59 -35.90 1.25
C LEU A 582 8.19 -37.08 2.03
N ALA A 583 7.93 -37.17 3.34
CA ALA A 583 8.41 -38.27 4.18
C ALA A 583 7.90 -39.64 3.71
N ARG A 584 6.72 -39.69 3.08
CA ARG A 584 6.14 -40.89 2.47
C ARG A 584 6.62 -41.16 1.04
N GLY A 585 7.47 -40.30 0.46
CA GLY A 585 7.91 -40.41 -0.93
C GLY A 585 6.83 -40.04 -1.96
N SER A 586 5.81 -39.26 -1.57
CA SER A 586 4.72 -38.82 -2.45
C SER A 586 5.19 -37.69 -3.39
N MET A 587 5.98 -38.06 -4.40
CA MET A 587 6.58 -37.15 -5.37
C MET A 587 6.24 -37.55 -6.81
N LYS A 588 6.11 -36.56 -7.69
CA LYS A 588 5.79 -36.77 -9.11
C LYS A 588 6.60 -35.81 -10.00
N GLU A 589 7.17 -36.33 -11.09
CA GLU A 589 7.77 -35.47 -12.13
C GLU A 589 6.67 -34.73 -12.89
N MET A 590 6.85 -33.42 -13.06
CA MET A 590 5.87 -32.54 -13.68
C MET A 590 6.20 -32.30 -15.15
N SER A 591 5.16 -32.14 -15.96
CA SER A 591 5.26 -31.81 -17.37
C SER A 591 4.60 -30.45 -17.66
N TRP A 592 4.80 -29.92 -18.87
CA TRP A 592 4.21 -28.66 -19.28
C TRP A 592 2.68 -28.63 -19.10
N MET A 593 2.02 -29.73 -19.48
CA MET A 593 0.57 -29.86 -19.41
C MET A 593 0.05 -30.21 -18.01
N SER A 594 0.88 -30.75 -17.10
CA SER A 594 0.41 -31.10 -15.75
C SER A 594 0.04 -29.87 -14.91
N VAL A 595 0.45 -28.67 -15.32
CA VAL A 595 0.17 -27.39 -14.65
C VAL A 595 -0.61 -26.43 -15.55
N ASP A 596 -1.19 -26.91 -16.66
CA ASP A 596 -2.04 -26.05 -17.50
C ASP A 596 -3.31 -25.64 -16.75
N GLY A 597 -3.68 -24.37 -16.84
CA GLY A 597 -4.82 -23.81 -16.09
C GLY A 597 -4.59 -23.60 -14.59
N TRP A 598 -3.38 -23.77 -14.06
CA TRP A 598 -3.12 -23.56 -12.63
C TRP A 598 -2.97 -22.08 -12.22
N THR A 599 -2.89 -21.14 -13.18
CA THR A 599 -2.67 -19.71 -12.90
C THR A 599 -3.83 -19.10 -12.12
N ASP A 600 -5.05 -19.44 -12.48
CA ASP A 600 -6.32 -18.88 -11.99
C ASP A 600 -7.01 -19.74 -10.92
N LEU A 601 -6.39 -20.86 -10.53
CA LEU A 601 -6.89 -21.74 -9.47
C LEU A 601 -6.40 -21.28 -8.09
N GLY A 602 -7.35 -21.02 -7.18
CA GLY A 602 -7.06 -20.84 -5.76
C GLY A 602 -6.66 -22.14 -5.07
N GLY A 603 -6.32 -22.04 -3.78
CA GLY A 603 -5.97 -23.20 -2.98
C GLY A 603 -4.60 -23.80 -3.33
N SER A 604 -4.51 -25.13 -3.34
CA SER A 604 -3.25 -25.88 -3.51
C SER A 604 -3.51 -27.24 -4.17
N GLU A 605 -3.17 -27.37 -5.45
CA GLU A 605 -3.29 -28.62 -6.22
C GLU A 605 -2.30 -29.69 -5.74
N LEU A 606 -1.17 -29.27 -5.17
CA LEU A 606 -0.22 -30.19 -4.53
C LEU A 606 -0.72 -30.73 -3.18
N GLY A 607 -1.73 -30.09 -2.59
CA GLY A 607 -2.09 -30.30 -1.19
C GLY A 607 -1.08 -29.64 -0.23
N THR A 608 -1.59 -28.95 0.78
CA THR A 608 -0.77 -28.21 1.76
C THR A 608 -1.22 -28.53 3.18
N ASN A 609 -0.29 -28.51 4.13
CA ASN A 609 -0.57 -28.68 5.56
C ASN A 609 0.50 -27.99 6.41
N ARG A 610 0.27 -27.93 7.71
CA ARG A 610 1.07 -27.16 8.68
C ARG A 610 2.21 -27.95 9.33
N ALA A 611 2.52 -29.16 8.87
CA ALA A 611 3.49 -30.01 9.55
C ALA A 611 4.94 -29.57 9.27
N VAL A 612 5.73 -29.44 10.34
CA VAL A 612 7.12 -28.93 10.29
C VAL A 612 8.13 -30.08 10.47
N PRO A 613 9.14 -30.22 9.58
CA PRO A 613 10.21 -31.21 9.74
C PRO A 613 10.99 -31.06 11.05
N GLY A 614 11.33 -32.17 11.69
CA GLY A 614 12.06 -32.21 12.96
C GLY A 614 11.20 -31.92 14.20
N LYS A 615 9.96 -31.44 14.01
CA LYS A 615 8.99 -31.21 15.09
C LYS A 615 7.82 -32.17 15.01
N ASP A 616 7.13 -32.17 13.87
CA ASP A 616 5.91 -32.96 13.65
C ASP A 616 6.18 -34.18 12.75
N ILE A 617 7.27 -34.13 11.99
CA ILE A 617 7.67 -35.16 11.01
C ILE A 617 9.13 -35.51 11.20
N ASP A 618 9.47 -36.79 11.04
CA ASP A 618 10.84 -37.28 11.13
C ASP A 618 11.75 -36.65 10.05
N MET A 619 12.82 -35.97 10.49
CA MET A 619 13.79 -35.33 9.61
C MET A 619 14.57 -36.35 8.79
N GLY A 620 14.91 -37.51 9.36
CA GLY A 620 15.62 -38.59 8.69
C GLY A 620 14.90 -39.05 7.43
N MET A 621 13.59 -39.29 7.51
CA MET A 621 12.75 -39.68 6.38
C MET A 621 12.71 -38.62 5.27
N ILE A 622 12.65 -37.33 5.63
CA ILE A 622 12.74 -36.25 4.62
C ILE A 622 14.07 -36.32 3.88
N THR A 623 15.17 -36.41 4.62
CA THR A 623 16.52 -36.41 4.04
C THR A 623 16.83 -37.65 3.23
N TYR A 624 16.27 -38.80 3.63
CA TYR A 624 16.31 -40.06 2.88
C TYR A 624 15.61 -39.90 1.52
N GLN A 625 14.41 -39.32 1.52
CA GLN A 625 13.62 -39.15 0.30
C GLN A 625 14.25 -38.14 -0.67
N LEU A 626 14.81 -37.05 -0.15
CA LEU A 626 15.58 -36.09 -0.95
C LEU A 626 16.78 -36.76 -1.64
N GLN A 627 17.50 -37.62 -0.92
CA GLN A 627 18.63 -38.36 -1.47
C GLN A 627 18.20 -39.43 -2.47
N GLN A 628 17.18 -40.22 -2.15
CA GLN A 628 16.65 -41.29 -3.01
C GLN A 628 16.19 -40.73 -4.37
N HIS A 629 15.54 -39.57 -4.37
CA HIS A 629 15.03 -38.92 -5.58
C HIS A 629 16.01 -37.92 -6.21
N GLN A 630 17.24 -37.85 -5.68
CA GLN A 630 18.33 -37.00 -6.14
C GLN A 630 17.92 -35.52 -6.27
N ILE A 631 17.21 -35.01 -5.26
CA ILE A 631 16.77 -33.62 -5.25
C ILE A 631 17.97 -32.71 -5.00
N GLN A 632 18.16 -31.74 -5.90
CA GLN A 632 19.30 -30.83 -5.95
C GLN A 632 18.93 -29.39 -5.61
N GLY A 633 17.63 -29.09 -5.48
CA GLY A 633 17.13 -27.81 -5.02
C GLY A 633 15.72 -27.95 -4.47
N LEU A 634 15.37 -27.14 -3.48
CA LEU A 634 14.06 -27.19 -2.83
C LEU A 634 13.41 -25.79 -2.84
N LEU A 635 12.28 -25.68 -3.53
CA LEU A 635 11.41 -24.52 -3.50
C LEU A 635 10.23 -24.80 -2.55
N VAL A 636 10.18 -24.05 -1.46
CA VAL A 636 9.07 -24.12 -0.50
C VAL A 636 8.15 -22.94 -0.76
N ILE A 637 6.84 -23.17 -0.83
CA ILE A 637 5.83 -22.12 -1.01
C ILE A 637 4.89 -22.19 0.18
N GLY A 638 4.80 -21.13 0.97
CA GLY A 638 4.03 -21.25 2.21
C GLY A 638 4.13 -20.12 3.23
N GLY A 639 3.38 -20.30 4.31
CA GLY A 639 3.26 -19.33 5.39
C GLY A 639 4.33 -19.48 6.48
N PHE A 640 3.97 -19.11 7.70
CA PHE A 640 4.91 -19.16 8.82
C PHE A 640 5.41 -20.57 9.16
N GLU A 641 4.61 -21.62 8.95
CA GLU A 641 5.08 -23.01 9.10
C GLU A 641 6.17 -23.37 8.08
N ALA A 642 6.09 -22.81 6.87
CA ALA A 642 7.12 -22.97 5.86
C ALA A 642 8.42 -22.27 6.28
N TYR A 643 8.30 -21.05 6.84
CA TYR A 643 9.42 -20.33 7.44
C TYR A 643 10.07 -21.12 8.59
N ALA A 644 9.27 -21.68 9.50
CA ALA A 644 9.76 -22.53 10.57
C ALA A 644 10.44 -23.80 10.03
N ALA A 645 9.90 -24.40 8.97
CA ALA A 645 10.52 -25.55 8.32
C ALA A 645 11.91 -25.20 7.73
N LEU A 646 12.07 -24.03 7.11
CA LEU A 646 13.38 -23.57 6.60
C LEU A 646 14.43 -23.48 7.71
N ASP A 647 14.08 -22.93 8.87
CA ASP A 647 14.98 -22.86 10.03
C ASP A 647 15.38 -24.27 10.52
N GLN A 648 14.43 -25.21 10.58
CA GLN A 648 14.71 -26.60 10.97
C GLN A 648 15.61 -27.32 9.96
N LEU A 649 15.35 -27.13 8.66
CA LEU A 649 16.19 -27.69 7.59
C LEU A 649 17.61 -27.11 7.63
N GLN A 650 17.76 -25.81 7.86
CA GLN A 650 19.07 -25.17 7.99
C GLN A 650 19.87 -25.78 9.14
N LYS A 651 19.27 -25.92 10.32
CA LYS A 651 19.94 -26.52 11.50
C LYS A 651 20.34 -27.98 11.26
N ALA A 652 19.52 -28.72 10.52
CA ALA A 652 19.76 -30.13 10.22
C ALA A 652 20.89 -30.38 9.20
N ARG A 653 21.33 -29.37 8.43
CA ARG A 653 22.42 -29.51 7.43
C ARG A 653 23.76 -30.01 7.97
N GLN A 654 24.03 -29.77 9.26
CA GLN A 654 25.24 -30.30 9.89
C GLN A 654 25.23 -31.84 9.95
N GLN A 655 24.04 -32.42 10.19
CA GLN A 655 23.85 -33.85 10.36
C GLN A 655 23.55 -34.57 9.04
N TYR A 656 22.85 -33.89 8.11
CA TYR A 656 22.36 -34.51 6.87
C TYR A 656 22.94 -33.80 5.63
N PRO A 657 23.93 -34.41 4.95
CA PRO A 657 24.51 -33.87 3.71
C PRO A 657 23.50 -33.65 2.58
N SER A 658 22.42 -34.43 2.49
CA SER A 658 21.38 -34.24 1.47
C SER A 658 20.57 -32.95 1.60
N LEU A 659 20.71 -32.21 2.72
CA LEU A 659 20.16 -30.86 2.88
C LEU A 659 21.11 -29.75 2.43
N ARG A 660 22.35 -30.08 2.05
CA ARG A 660 23.37 -29.14 1.55
C ARG A 660 23.13 -28.81 0.07
N ILE A 661 21.90 -28.41 -0.22
CA ILE A 661 21.36 -27.98 -1.51
C ILE A 661 20.73 -26.59 -1.35
N PRO A 662 20.61 -25.75 -2.38
CA PRO A 662 19.91 -24.48 -2.26
C PRO A 662 18.42 -24.68 -1.89
N ILE A 663 17.96 -23.95 -0.87
CA ILE A 663 16.57 -23.98 -0.40
C ILE A 663 16.06 -22.55 -0.36
N THR A 664 14.90 -22.28 -0.97
CA THR A 664 14.29 -20.95 -0.87
C THR A 664 12.79 -21.04 -0.60
N LEU A 665 12.30 -20.11 0.21
CA LEU A 665 10.89 -19.95 0.55
C LEU A 665 10.29 -18.79 -0.22
N ILE A 666 9.17 -19.04 -0.90
CA ILE A 666 8.24 -18.00 -1.36
C ILE A 666 7.14 -17.85 -0.30
N PRO A 667 7.05 -16.70 0.39
CA PRO A 667 5.99 -16.42 1.34
C PRO A 667 4.60 -16.47 0.69
N ALA A 668 3.74 -17.36 1.17
CA ALA A 668 2.36 -17.53 0.71
C ALA A 668 1.43 -17.74 1.91
N THR A 669 0.71 -16.68 2.29
CA THR A 669 -0.20 -16.63 3.44
C THR A 669 -1.10 -15.40 3.29
N ILE A 670 -2.35 -15.50 3.75
CA ILE A 670 -3.24 -14.33 3.80
C ILE A 670 -2.82 -13.32 4.88
N SER A 671 -2.15 -13.78 5.95
CA SER A 671 -1.87 -12.96 7.15
C SER A 671 -0.71 -11.97 6.98
N ASN A 672 0.05 -12.06 5.89
CA ASN A 672 1.29 -11.32 5.65
C ASN A 672 2.23 -11.28 6.88
N ASN A 673 2.42 -12.45 7.50
CA ASN A 673 3.13 -12.62 8.76
C ASN A 673 4.49 -13.33 8.62
N VAL A 674 4.96 -13.54 7.40
CA VAL A 674 6.27 -14.17 7.15
C VAL A 674 7.34 -13.07 7.14
N PRO A 675 8.38 -13.17 7.99
CA PRO A 675 9.48 -12.21 8.01
C PRO A 675 10.25 -12.18 6.69
N GLY A 676 10.79 -11.01 6.35
CA GLY A 676 11.64 -10.83 5.17
C GLY A 676 10.89 -10.52 3.89
N THR A 677 9.61 -10.16 3.95
CA THR A 677 8.86 -9.61 2.82
C THR A 677 7.81 -8.60 3.27
N ASP A 678 7.53 -7.62 2.41
CA ASP A 678 6.40 -6.71 2.55
C ASP A 678 5.09 -7.34 2.03
N TYR A 679 5.18 -8.42 1.23
CA TYR A 679 4.06 -9.03 0.55
C TYR A 679 4.16 -10.56 0.48
N SER A 680 3.19 -11.26 1.07
CA SER A 680 2.99 -12.68 0.86
C SER A 680 1.91 -12.96 -0.18
N LEU A 681 2.11 -14.00 -1.00
CA LEU A 681 1.10 -14.47 -1.95
C LEU A 681 -0.19 -14.85 -1.21
N GLY A 682 -1.32 -14.41 -1.76
CA GLY A 682 -2.68 -14.62 -1.27
C GLY A 682 -3.21 -13.50 -0.39
N SER A 683 -2.34 -12.56 0.03
CA SER A 683 -2.75 -11.43 0.86
C SER A 683 -3.67 -10.46 0.10
N ASP A 684 -3.35 -10.11 -1.14
CA ASP A 684 -4.20 -9.23 -1.97
C ASP A 684 -5.53 -9.90 -2.35
N THR A 685 -5.51 -11.20 -2.67
CA THR A 685 -6.74 -11.99 -2.86
C THR A 685 -7.63 -11.91 -1.62
N SER A 686 -7.04 -12.06 -0.43
CA SER A 686 -7.78 -12.00 0.83
C SER A 686 -8.34 -10.62 1.11
N LEU A 687 -7.58 -9.57 0.85
CA LEU A 687 -8.01 -8.19 1.06
C LEU A 687 -9.18 -7.81 0.13
N ASN A 688 -9.14 -8.22 -1.14
CA ASN A 688 -10.27 -8.06 -2.05
C ASN A 688 -11.51 -8.81 -1.54
N SER A 689 -11.37 -10.06 -1.08
CA SER A 689 -12.49 -10.82 -0.51
C SER A 689 -13.11 -10.14 0.72
N ILE A 690 -12.28 -9.56 1.59
CA ILE A 690 -12.76 -8.78 2.76
C ILE A 690 -13.47 -7.51 2.29
N VAL A 691 -12.92 -6.78 1.32
CA VAL A 691 -13.51 -5.56 0.77
C VAL A 691 -14.88 -5.84 0.16
N ASP A 692 -14.98 -6.85 -0.72
CA ASP A 692 -16.24 -7.21 -1.38
C ASP A 692 -17.32 -7.63 -0.37
N SER A 693 -16.92 -8.40 0.64
CA SER A 693 -17.81 -8.82 1.73
C SER A 693 -18.28 -7.63 2.56
N CYS A 694 -17.36 -6.72 2.89
CA CYS A 694 -17.67 -5.51 3.66
C CYS A 694 -18.59 -4.57 2.89
N ASP A 695 -18.40 -4.40 1.58
CA ASP A 695 -19.27 -3.56 0.76
C ASP A 695 -20.72 -4.08 0.79
N ALA A 696 -20.91 -5.39 0.67
CA ALA A 696 -22.24 -6.01 0.79
C ALA A 696 -22.85 -5.83 2.20
N ILE A 697 -22.02 -5.94 3.25
CA ILE A 697 -22.44 -5.71 4.64
C ILE A 697 -22.82 -4.25 4.87
N VAL A 698 -22.02 -3.30 4.37
CA VAL A 698 -22.29 -1.85 4.44
C VAL A 698 -23.59 -1.52 3.72
N GLN A 699 -23.82 -2.08 2.52
CA GLN A 699 -25.09 -1.90 1.80
C GLN A 699 -26.30 -2.40 2.61
N SER A 700 -26.17 -3.54 3.28
CA SER A 700 -27.20 -4.07 4.18
C SER A 700 -27.45 -3.15 5.39
N ALA A 701 -26.37 -2.62 5.97
CA ALA A 701 -26.43 -1.67 7.09
C ALA A 701 -27.09 -0.34 6.70
N GLN A 702 -26.77 0.19 5.51
CA GLN A 702 -27.39 1.38 4.93
C GLN A 702 -28.91 1.18 4.75
N SER A 703 -29.30 0.00 4.25
CA SER A 703 -30.70 -0.35 3.99
C SER A 703 -31.53 -0.48 5.26
N SER A 704 -30.95 -1.07 6.31
CA SER A 704 -31.63 -1.25 7.60
C SER A 704 -31.70 0.04 8.42
N ARG A 705 -30.85 1.03 8.08
CA ARG A 705 -30.58 2.27 8.82
C ARG A 705 -30.04 2.02 10.24
N ARG A 706 -29.23 2.97 10.75
CA ARG A 706 -28.75 3.01 12.14
C ARG A 706 -28.20 1.66 12.64
N ARG A 707 -27.31 1.05 11.86
CA ARG A 707 -26.73 -0.26 12.19
C ARG A 707 -25.22 -0.29 12.02
N VAL A 708 -24.53 -0.80 13.04
CA VAL A 708 -23.11 -1.12 12.99
C VAL A 708 -22.90 -2.63 12.87
N PHE A 709 -21.94 -3.06 12.06
CA PHE A 709 -21.48 -4.44 12.02
C PHE A 709 -20.09 -4.58 12.62
N VAL A 710 -19.92 -5.58 13.48
CA VAL A 710 -18.61 -6.06 13.93
C VAL A 710 -18.23 -7.23 13.04
N VAL A 711 -17.29 -6.99 12.13
CA VAL A 711 -16.82 -7.96 11.13
C VAL A 711 -15.55 -8.63 11.64
N GLU A 712 -15.60 -9.94 11.82
CA GLU A 712 -14.43 -10.74 12.18
C GLU A 712 -13.62 -11.09 10.94
N VAL A 713 -12.34 -10.69 10.96
CA VAL A 713 -11.35 -10.97 9.91
C VAL A 713 -10.27 -11.92 10.43
N MET A 714 -9.73 -12.72 9.52
CA MET A 714 -8.61 -13.60 9.81
C MET A 714 -7.31 -12.78 9.90
N GLY A 715 -6.21 -13.47 10.19
CA GLY A 715 -4.89 -12.84 10.31
C GLY A 715 -4.07 -13.42 11.46
N GLY A 716 -4.67 -14.27 12.28
CA GLY A 716 -4.06 -14.81 13.48
C GLY A 716 -3.54 -13.69 14.38
N ARG A 717 -2.23 -13.66 14.57
CA ARG A 717 -1.54 -12.69 15.44
C ARG A 717 -1.07 -11.42 14.73
N SER A 718 -1.35 -11.28 13.44
CA SER A 718 -1.01 -10.11 12.62
C SER A 718 -2.25 -9.28 12.35
N GLY A 719 -2.21 -7.99 12.66
CA GLY A 719 -3.28 -7.04 12.37
C GLY A 719 -3.37 -6.58 10.90
N TYR A 720 -2.48 -7.05 10.02
CA TYR A 720 -2.35 -6.60 8.63
C TYR A 720 -3.67 -6.53 7.87
N LEU A 721 -4.41 -7.66 7.83
CA LEU A 721 -5.68 -7.73 7.09
C LEU A 721 -6.72 -6.76 7.64
N ALA A 722 -6.82 -6.62 8.96
CA ALA A 722 -7.76 -5.71 9.60
C ALA A 722 -7.43 -4.24 9.32
N VAL A 723 -6.15 -3.87 9.38
CA VAL A 723 -5.71 -2.48 9.13
C VAL A 723 -5.91 -2.10 7.67
N GLU A 724 -5.34 -2.88 6.76
CA GLU A 724 -5.37 -2.56 5.33
C GLU A 724 -6.80 -2.61 4.78
N ALA A 725 -7.55 -3.68 5.06
CA ALA A 725 -8.95 -3.74 4.64
C ALA A 725 -9.76 -2.64 5.32
N GLY A 726 -9.51 -2.35 6.61
CA GLY A 726 -10.18 -1.30 7.37
C GLY A 726 -10.06 0.07 6.71
N LEU A 727 -8.90 0.39 6.17
CA LEU A 727 -8.67 1.62 5.41
C LEU A 727 -9.44 1.62 4.09
N ALA A 728 -9.41 0.50 3.36
CA ALA A 728 -10.07 0.34 2.05
C ALA A 728 -11.62 0.29 2.12
N VAL A 729 -12.19 -0.14 3.24
CA VAL A 729 -13.66 -0.17 3.47
C VAL A 729 -14.16 1.04 4.25
N GLY A 730 -13.25 1.87 4.76
CA GLY A 730 -13.60 3.03 5.59
C GLY A 730 -14.17 2.64 6.95
N ALA A 731 -13.61 1.62 7.58
CA ALA A 731 -14.00 1.15 8.90
C ALA A 731 -13.90 2.26 9.94
N ASN A 732 -14.82 2.27 10.89
CA ASN A 732 -14.85 3.28 11.95
C ASN A 732 -13.74 3.03 12.98
N THR A 733 -13.42 1.77 13.22
CA THR A 733 -12.22 1.37 13.96
C THR A 733 -11.85 -0.07 13.65
N VAL A 734 -10.67 -0.46 14.10
CA VAL A 734 -10.15 -1.82 13.96
C VAL A 734 -9.60 -2.31 15.30
N TYR A 735 -9.82 -3.59 15.62
CA TYR A 735 -9.22 -4.25 16.78
C TYR A 735 -8.19 -5.28 16.31
N ILE A 736 -6.93 -5.05 16.67
CA ILE A 736 -5.79 -5.84 16.20
C ILE A 736 -4.98 -6.44 17.36
N PRO A 737 -4.35 -7.61 17.18
CA PRO A 737 -3.59 -8.28 18.24
C PRO A 737 -2.43 -7.45 18.80
N GLU A 738 -1.87 -6.52 18.03
CA GLU A 738 -0.79 -5.62 18.42
C GLU A 738 -1.19 -4.63 19.52
N GLU A 739 -2.45 -4.21 19.54
CA GLU A 739 -2.96 -3.20 20.49
C GLU A 739 -3.83 -3.83 21.59
N GLY A 740 -4.43 -5.00 21.31
CA GLY A 740 -5.42 -5.61 22.19
C GLY A 740 -6.70 -4.78 22.32
N ILE A 741 -7.54 -5.14 23.30
CA ILE A 741 -8.81 -4.46 23.59
C ILE A 741 -8.90 -4.19 25.09
N SER A 742 -9.23 -2.94 25.44
CA SER A 742 -9.53 -2.50 26.80
C SER A 742 -10.97 -1.97 26.90
N LEU A 743 -11.54 -1.95 28.11
CA LEU A 743 -12.85 -1.35 28.35
C LEU A 743 -12.87 0.15 28.03
N SER A 744 -11.80 0.87 28.38
CA SER A 744 -11.67 2.30 28.09
C SER A 744 -11.72 2.59 26.58
N ARG A 745 -11.10 1.73 25.77
CA ARG A 745 -11.15 1.82 24.31
C ARG A 745 -12.56 1.52 23.80
N LEU A 746 -13.18 0.43 24.25
CA LEU A 746 -14.56 0.09 23.85
C LEU A 746 -15.55 1.21 24.17
N GLN A 747 -15.46 1.80 25.36
CA GLN A 747 -16.31 2.94 25.74
C GLN A 747 -16.08 4.14 24.83
N SER A 748 -14.82 4.46 24.51
CA SER A 748 -14.50 5.53 23.56
C SER A 748 -15.09 5.26 22.17
N ASP A 749 -15.15 3.99 21.76
CA ASP A 749 -15.64 3.59 20.44
C ASP A 749 -17.17 3.69 20.36
N VAL A 750 -17.85 3.27 21.43
CA VAL A 750 -19.30 3.47 21.64
C VAL A 750 -19.64 4.95 21.55
N ASN A 751 -18.95 5.79 22.32
CA ASN A 751 -19.22 7.23 22.37
C ASN A 751 -18.99 7.89 21.00
N HIS A 752 -17.94 7.49 20.29
CA HIS A 752 -17.68 7.96 18.92
C HIS A 752 -18.81 7.58 17.96
N LEU A 753 -19.29 6.33 18.02
CA LEU A 753 -20.41 5.89 17.20
C LEU A 753 -21.71 6.63 17.53
N LYS A 754 -22.03 6.83 18.82
CA LYS A 754 -23.18 7.63 19.28
C LYS A 754 -23.12 9.03 18.68
N ALA A 755 -21.98 9.72 18.83
CA ALA A 755 -21.80 11.08 18.33
C ALA A 755 -21.99 11.16 16.80
N MET A 756 -21.39 10.23 16.06
CA MET A 756 -21.57 10.20 14.62
C MET A 756 -23.01 9.85 14.20
N TYR A 757 -23.75 9.00 14.94
CA TYR A 757 -25.16 8.70 14.60
C TYR A 757 -26.10 9.84 14.98
N ALA A 758 -25.77 10.62 16.02
CA ALA A 758 -26.49 11.84 16.36
C ALA A 758 -26.35 12.91 15.26
N ASP A 759 -25.21 12.95 14.59
CA ASP A 759 -24.95 13.84 13.46
C ASP A 759 -25.50 13.30 12.12
N ASP A 760 -25.93 12.04 12.04
CA ASP A 760 -26.49 11.50 10.80
C ASP A 760 -27.85 12.12 10.44
N ASP A 761 -28.09 12.25 9.14
CA ASP A 761 -29.40 12.64 8.60
C ASP A 761 -30.44 11.55 8.96
N PRO A 762 -31.59 11.90 9.56
CA PRO A 762 -32.64 10.93 9.91
C PRO A 762 -33.08 10.04 8.74
N ASP A 763 -33.02 10.56 7.51
CA ASP A 763 -33.48 9.89 6.31
C ASP A 763 -32.37 9.15 5.55
N ARG A 764 -31.10 9.28 5.96
CA ARG A 764 -29.94 8.65 5.31
C ARG A 764 -28.97 8.05 6.34
N SER A 765 -28.65 6.77 6.18
CA SER A 765 -27.66 6.09 7.03
C SER A 765 -26.46 5.64 6.21
N GLU A 766 -25.25 5.81 6.76
CA GLU A 766 -24.01 5.41 6.07
C GLU A 766 -23.71 3.92 6.08
N GLY A 767 -24.34 3.16 6.99
CA GLY A 767 -23.91 1.78 7.30
C GLY A 767 -22.49 1.77 7.88
N ARG A 768 -22.31 1.26 9.09
CA ARG A 768 -21.02 1.37 9.78
C ARG A 768 -20.42 0.01 10.07
N ILE A 769 -19.11 -0.07 10.02
CA ILE A 769 -18.39 -1.33 10.22
C ILE A 769 -17.17 -1.13 11.12
N ILE A 770 -16.92 -2.15 11.92
CA ILE A 770 -15.73 -2.32 12.75
C ILE A 770 -15.09 -3.62 12.32
N LEU A 771 -13.78 -3.63 12.07
CA LEU A 771 -13.06 -4.88 11.80
C LEU A 771 -12.37 -5.37 13.07
N ARG A 772 -12.47 -6.67 13.35
CA ARG A 772 -11.82 -7.32 14.49
C ARG A 772 -11.03 -8.53 14.00
N THR A 773 -9.74 -8.59 14.30
CA THR A 773 -8.96 -9.81 14.08
C THR A 773 -9.36 -10.91 15.08
N GLU A 774 -9.56 -12.13 14.59
CA GLU A 774 -10.05 -13.29 15.36
C GLU A 774 -9.33 -13.54 16.71
N ASP A 775 -8.00 -13.42 16.76
CA ASP A 775 -7.14 -13.76 17.92
C ASP A 775 -6.73 -12.54 18.76
N VAL A 776 -7.45 -11.41 18.64
CA VAL A 776 -7.16 -10.19 19.43
C VAL A 776 -7.44 -10.37 20.92
N SER A 777 -8.53 -11.05 21.27
CA SER A 777 -8.95 -11.29 22.65
C SER A 777 -9.86 -12.51 22.74
N LYS A 778 -9.64 -13.34 23.76
CA LYS A 778 -10.51 -14.47 24.11
C LYS A 778 -11.76 -14.04 24.88
N THR A 779 -11.73 -12.86 25.49
CA THR A 779 -12.82 -12.32 26.31
C THR A 779 -13.70 -11.39 25.49
N TYR A 780 -13.09 -10.41 24.82
CA TYR A 780 -13.79 -9.47 23.94
C TYR A 780 -13.93 -10.10 22.55
N THR A 781 -14.81 -11.09 22.45
CA THR A 781 -15.17 -11.76 21.20
C THR A 781 -16.01 -10.84 20.32
N THR A 782 -16.14 -11.18 19.04
CA THR A 782 -16.98 -10.45 18.07
C THR A 782 -18.42 -10.27 18.59
N GLU A 783 -18.97 -11.32 19.18
CA GLU A 783 -20.31 -11.32 19.78
C GLU A 783 -20.39 -10.45 21.03
N VAL A 784 -19.42 -10.55 21.95
CA VAL A 784 -19.39 -9.72 23.15
C VAL A 784 -19.30 -8.23 22.80
N ILE A 785 -18.44 -7.86 21.87
CA ILE A 785 -18.31 -6.46 21.41
C ILE A 785 -19.62 -6.00 20.77
N SER A 786 -20.25 -6.83 19.92
CA SER A 786 -21.52 -6.48 19.30
C SER A 786 -22.63 -6.29 20.33
N ASN A 787 -22.71 -7.15 21.35
CA ASN A 787 -23.68 -7.04 22.43
C ASN A 787 -23.46 -5.77 23.27
N ILE A 788 -22.21 -5.43 23.61
CA ILE A 788 -21.88 -4.17 24.31
C ILE A 788 -22.32 -2.97 23.47
N LEU A 789 -21.97 -2.94 22.18
CA LEU A 789 -22.36 -1.86 21.26
C LEU A 789 -23.88 -1.73 21.13
N LYS A 790 -24.61 -2.85 21.19
CA LYS A 790 -26.07 -2.87 21.11
C LYS A 790 -26.73 -2.33 22.37
N ASP A 791 -26.23 -2.76 23.54
CA ASP A 791 -26.79 -2.36 24.83
C ASP A 791 -26.50 -0.88 25.11
N GLU A 792 -25.23 -0.49 24.96
CA GLU A 792 -24.82 0.91 25.10
C GLU A 792 -25.39 1.78 23.98
N GLY A 793 -25.60 1.25 22.78
CA GLY A 793 -26.17 2.00 21.65
C GLY A 793 -27.61 2.47 21.88
N GLU A 794 -28.34 1.87 22.82
CA GLU A 794 -29.73 2.18 23.15
C GLU A 794 -30.61 2.29 21.87
N ASP A 795 -31.46 3.31 21.77
CA ASP A 795 -32.31 3.56 20.60
C ASP A 795 -31.58 4.27 19.44
N MET A 796 -30.28 4.60 19.61
CA MET A 796 -29.51 5.33 18.60
C MET A 796 -29.08 4.44 17.44
N PHE A 797 -28.64 3.22 17.73
CA PHE A 797 -28.25 2.24 16.71
C PHE A 797 -28.24 0.81 17.23
N ASP A 798 -28.40 -0.13 16.31
CA ASP A 798 -28.31 -1.56 16.56
C ASP A 798 -26.94 -2.11 16.12
N SER A 799 -26.54 -3.26 16.67
CA SER A 799 -25.27 -3.92 16.34
C SER A 799 -25.48 -5.36 15.87
N ARG A 800 -24.72 -5.78 14.86
CA ARG A 800 -24.71 -7.16 14.33
C ARG A 800 -23.30 -7.67 14.13
N THR A 801 -23.15 -8.99 14.07
CA THR A 801 -21.87 -9.64 13.78
C THR A 801 -21.84 -10.13 12.33
N ALA A 802 -20.65 -10.18 11.75
CA ALA A 802 -20.38 -10.90 10.52
C ALA A 802 -19.04 -11.62 10.65
N ILE A 803 -19.03 -12.94 10.49
CA ILE A 803 -17.80 -13.73 10.60
C ILE A 803 -17.47 -14.22 9.19
N LEU A 804 -16.47 -13.61 8.55
CA LEU A 804 -16.12 -13.95 7.17
C LEU A 804 -15.52 -15.36 7.10
N GLY A 805 -14.68 -15.72 8.08
CA GLY A 805 -14.04 -17.03 8.13
C GLY A 805 -13.23 -17.32 6.87
N HIS A 806 -13.29 -18.55 6.37
CA HIS A 806 -12.39 -19.06 5.34
C HIS A 806 -12.67 -18.54 3.92
N ILE A 807 -13.79 -17.83 3.68
CA ILE A 807 -14.03 -17.20 2.37
C ILE A 807 -12.93 -16.20 2.01
N GLN A 808 -12.24 -15.66 3.02
CA GLN A 808 -11.09 -14.76 2.91
C GLN A 808 -9.91 -15.37 2.17
N GLN A 809 -9.84 -16.70 1.96
CA GLN A 809 -8.80 -17.30 1.12
C GLN A 809 -9.01 -16.99 -0.38
N GLY A 810 -10.22 -16.59 -0.76
CA GLY A 810 -10.64 -16.39 -2.14
C GLY A 810 -10.85 -17.71 -2.90
N THR A 811 -11.59 -17.62 -3.99
CA THR A 811 -11.81 -18.74 -4.93
C THR A 811 -10.75 -18.75 -6.02
N SER A 812 -10.60 -17.62 -6.70
CA SER A 812 -9.55 -17.38 -7.70
C SER A 812 -8.58 -16.31 -7.17
N PRO A 813 -7.27 -16.48 -7.35
CA PRO A 813 -6.30 -15.50 -6.91
C PRO A 813 -6.48 -14.19 -7.68
N SER A 814 -6.20 -13.06 -7.02
CA SER A 814 -6.19 -11.76 -7.66
C SER A 814 -5.10 -11.67 -8.74
N PRO A 815 -5.24 -10.79 -9.74
CA PRO A 815 -4.21 -10.61 -10.76
C PRO A 815 -2.84 -10.27 -10.18
N LEU A 816 -2.77 -9.43 -9.14
CA LEU A 816 -1.52 -9.09 -8.46
C LEU A 816 -0.85 -10.33 -7.83
N ASP A 817 -1.62 -11.20 -7.18
CA ASP A 817 -1.10 -12.46 -6.64
C ASP A 817 -0.55 -13.37 -7.76
N ARG A 818 -1.25 -13.47 -8.91
CA ARG A 818 -0.80 -14.28 -10.05
C ARG A 818 0.50 -13.75 -10.67
N ILE A 819 0.61 -12.43 -10.83
CA ILE A 819 1.79 -11.77 -11.43
C ILE A 819 2.99 -11.87 -10.48
N ARG A 820 2.80 -11.49 -9.21
CA ARG A 820 3.87 -11.56 -8.20
C ARG A 820 4.34 -12.99 -7.97
N ALA A 821 3.43 -13.97 -7.98
CA ALA A 821 3.79 -15.39 -7.91
C ALA A 821 4.70 -15.80 -9.08
N THR A 822 4.41 -15.34 -10.30
CA THR A 822 5.22 -15.63 -11.48
C THR A 822 6.62 -15.02 -11.34
N ARG A 823 6.65 -13.72 -11.07
CA ARG A 823 7.89 -12.96 -10.97
C ARG A 823 8.83 -13.48 -9.89
N ILE A 824 8.33 -13.68 -8.67
CA ILE A 824 9.14 -14.17 -7.55
C ILE A 824 9.65 -15.58 -7.77
N THR A 825 8.87 -16.43 -8.46
CA THR A 825 9.25 -17.81 -8.72
C THR A 825 10.38 -17.92 -9.74
N VAL A 826 10.34 -17.16 -10.84
CA VAL A 826 11.44 -17.13 -11.81
C VAL A 826 12.75 -16.75 -11.11
N ARG A 827 12.73 -15.70 -10.28
CA ARG A 827 13.90 -15.31 -9.48
C ARG A 827 14.31 -16.40 -8.49
N ALA A 828 13.36 -17.09 -7.85
CA ALA A 828 13.65 -18.16 -6.89
C ALA A 828 14.36 -19.35 -7.54
N ILE A 829 13.98 -19.73 -8.77
CA ILE A 829 14.70 -20.78 -9.50
C ILE A 829 16.08 -20.30 -9.94
N GLN A 830 16.22 -19.07 -10.44
CA GLN A 830 17.53 -18.48 -10.75
C GLN A 830 18.45 -18.43 -9.53
N PHE A 831 17.90 -18.17 -8.34
CA PHE A 831 18.64 -18.23 -7.08
C PHE A 831 19.17 -19.65 -6.80
N ILE A 832 18.33 -20.68 -6.99
CA ILE A 832 18.73 -22.09 -6.86
C ILE A 832 19.83 -22.43 -7.87
N GLU A 833 19.68 -22.04 -9.14
CA GLU A 833 20.68 -22.24 -10.20
C GLU A 833 22.04 -21.63 -9.80
N THR A 834 22.03 -20.38 -9.35
CA THR A 834 23.25 -19.62 -8.99
C THR A 834 23.99 -20.25 -7.82
N HIS A 835 23.27 -20.74 -6.81
CA HIS A 835 23.90 -21.31 -5.62
C HIS A 835 24.34 -22.77 -5.80
N ALA A 836 23.96 -23.42 -6.90
CA ALA A 836 24.40 -24.76 -7.26
C ALA A 836 25.48 -24.77 -8.36
N SER A 837 25.58 -23.71 -9.17
CA SER A 837 26.40 -23.71 -10.40
C SER A 837 27.88 -23.96 -10.14
N GLU A 838 28.44 -23.38 -9.07
CA GLU A 838 29.87 -23.53 -8.76
C GLU A 838 30.24 -25.00 -8.51
N ALA A 839 29.49 -25.70 -7.67
CA ALA A 839 29.74 -27.12 -7.37
C ALA A 839 29.55 -28.02 -8.59
N LEU A 840 28.54 -27.73 -9.42
CA LEU A 840 28.27 -28.47 -10.66
C LEU A 840 29.38 -28.26 -11.70
N ASP A 841 29.88 -27.03 -11.85
CA ASP A 841 30.97 -26.73 -12.77
C ASP A 841 32.30 -27.36 -12.33
N GLN A 842 32.60 -27.32 -11.03
CA GLN A 842 33.79 -27.97 -10.47
C GLN A 842 33.76 -29.50 -10.70
N ALA A 843 32.61 -30.14 -10.48
CA ALA A 843 32.45 -31.57 -10.73
C ALA A 843 32.64 -31.91 -12.22
N GLN A 844 32.05 -31.11 -13.12
CA GLN A 844 32.21 -31.28 -14.56
C GLN A 844 33.68 -31.10 -15.00
N GLN A 845 34.39 -30.10 -14.47
CA GLN A 845 35.82 -29.87 -14.76
C GLN A 845 36.69 -31.04 -14.27
N ALA A 846 36.33 -31.66 -13.15
CA ALA A 846 37.00 -32.84 -12.61
C ALA A 846 36.59 -34.16 -13.28
N GLY A 847 35.61 -34.15 -14.19
CA GLY A 847 35.06 -35.36 -14.82
C GLY A 847 34.23 -36.25 -13.88
N ASN A 848 33.77 -35.69 -12.75
CA ASN A 848 33.01 -36.39 -11.73
C ASN A 848 31.49 -36.24 -11.94
N ALA A 849 30.71 -37.16 -11.38
CA ALA A 849 29.27 -36.98 -11.27
C ALA A 849 28.92 -35.78 -10.37
N ALA A 850 27.70 -35.24 -10.54
CA ALA A 850 27.22 -34.16 -9.70
C ALA A 850 27.31 -34.54 -8.21
N PRO A 851 27.89 -33.68 -7.35
CA PRO A 851 28.08 -34.00 -5.96
C PRO A 851 26.73 -34.01 -5.23
N VAL A 852 26.66 -34.81 -4.16
CA VAL A 852 25.49 -34.81 -3.25
C VAL A 852 25.37 -33.47 -2.52
N GLU A 853 26.49 -32.82 -2.24
CA GLU A 853 26.58 -31.53 -1.58
C GLU A 853 26.85 -30.43 -2.63
N LEU A 854 25.88 -29.55 -2.84
CA LEU A 854 26.00 -28.44 -3.78
C LEU A 854 26.40 -27.14 -3.08
N THR A 855 25.91 -26.92 -1.86
CA THR A 855 26.24 -25.72 -1.08
C THR A 855 25.95 -25.93 0.39
N ASN A 856 26.82 -25.42 1.25
CA ASN A 856 26.66 -25.47 2.72
C ASN A 856 26.67 -24.07 3.36
N THR A 857 26.56 -23.01 2.56
CA THR A 857 26.56 -21.65 3.09
C THR A 857 25.19 -21.30 3.67
N ASN A 858 25.13 -20.49 4.73
CA ASN A 858 23.86 -19.98 5.26
C ASN A 858 23.10 -19.12 4.22
N GLN A 859 23.83 -18.52 3.26
CA GLN A 859 23.25 -17.73 2.18
C GLN A 859 22.45 -18.55 1.17
N SER A 860 22.55 -19.89 1.20
CA SER A 860 21.78 -20.78 0.32
C SER A 860 20.44 -21.25 0.91
N VAL A 861 20.07 -20.82 2.14
CA VAL A 861 18.72 -21.02 2.71
C VAL A 861 18.06 -19.68 2.96
N THR A 862 17.16 -19.28 2.07
CA THR A 862 16.65 -17.91 2.04
C THR A 862 15.13 -17.84 1.99
N VAL A 863 14.60 -16.70 2.43
CA VAL A 863 13.25 -16.27 2.09
C VAL A 863 13.36 -15.31 0.89
N ALA A 864 12.69 -15.65 -0.20
CA ALA A 864 12.52 -14.79 -1.36
C ALA A 864 11.38 -13.82 -1.05
N GLY A 865 11.70 -12.59 -0.67
CA GLY A 865 10.72 -11.59 -0.30
C GLY A 865 10.67 -10.43 -1.27
N ILE A 866 9.46 -9.91 -1.49
CA ILE A 866 9.24 -8.63 -2.17
C ILE A 866 9.47 -7.52 -1.13
N HIS A 867 10.38 -6.60 -1.41
CA HIS A 867 10.55 -5.35 -0.68
C HIS A 867 10.49 -4.20 -1.67
N GLY A 868 9.44 -3.38 -1.56
CA GLY A 868 9.10 -2.43 -2.61
C GLY A 868 9.00 -3.12 -3.97
N ASN A 869 9.82 -2.69 -4.94
CA ASN A 869 9.82 -3.28 -6.28
C ASN A 869 10.90 -4.33 -6.45
N SER A 870 11.72 -4.63 -5.46
CA SER A 870 12.83 -5.57 -5.60
C SER A 870 12.52 -6.91 -4.95
N ILE A 871 13.01 -7.99 -5.55
CA ILE A 871 13.00 -9.32 -4.93
C ILE A 871 14.32 -9.49 -4.20
N VAL A 872 14.26 -9.67 -2.89
CA VAL A 872 15.42 -9.80 -2.00
C VAL A 872 15.43 -11.18 -1.38
N PHE A 873 16.56 -11.86 -1.49
CA PHE A 873 16.80 -13.14 -0.85
C PHE A 873 17.50 -12.92 0.48
N ARG A 874 16.79 -13.14 1.59
CA ARG A 874 17.33 -12.94 2.94
C ARG A 874 17.57 -14.29 3.61
N PRO A 875 18.77 -14.58 4.14
CA PRO A 875 19.04 -15.83 4.86
C PRO A 875 18.10 -16.01 6.05
N VAL A 876 17.53 -17.21 6.21
CA VAL A 876 16.58 -17.47 7.30
C VAL A 876 17.23 -17.26 8.68
N ALA A 877 18.50 -17.62 8.85
CA ALA A 877 19.26 -17.34 10.08
C ALA A 877 19.36 -15.86 10.46
N ASP A 878 19.36 -14.94 9.49
CA ASP A 878 19.36 -13.50 9.79
C ASP A 878 17.96 -13.02 10.14
N LEU A 879 16.95 -13.48 9.41
CA LEU A 879 15.55 -13.18 9.68
C LEU A 879 15.08 -13.65 11.06
N MET A 880 15.65 -14.74 11.58
CA MET A 880 15.31 -15.25 12.92
C MET A 880 15.51 -14.22 14.02
N LYS A 881 16.43 -13.25 13.84
CA LYS A 881 16.68 -12.14 14.79
C LYS A 881 15.55 -11.11 14.80
N GLU A 882 14.83 -11.00 13.70
CA GLU A 882 13.73 -10.04 13.47
C GLU A 882 12.35 -10.68 13.67
N THR A 883 12.30 -11.94 14.11
CA THR A 883 11.08 -12.75 14.15
C THR A 883 10.61 -13.02 15.57
N ASP A 884 9.34 -12.74 15.83
CA ASP A 884 8.63 -13.21 17.01
C ASP A 884 8.09 -14.62 16.74
N MET A 885 8.85 -15.65 17.15
CA MET A 885 8.45 -17.04 17.00
C MET A 885 7.21 -17.41 17.82
N LYS A 886 6.94 -16.71 18.93
CA LYS A 886 5.81 -16.97 19.81
C LYS A 886 4.51 -16.49 19.17
N ASN A 887 4.51 -15.26 18.66
CA ASN A 887 3.36 -14.67 17.97
C ASN A 887 3.37 -14.95 16.46
N ARG A 888 4.37 -15.67 15.95
CA ARG A 888 4.46 -16.11 14.55
C ARG A 888 4.39 -14.96 13.53
N LYS A 889 5.18 -13.92 13.74
CA LYS A 889 5.22 -12.71 12.90
C LYS A 889 6.56 -11.96 13.03
N PRO A 890 6.91 -11.02 12.13
CA PRO A 890 8.02 -10.09 12.39
C PRO A 890 7.72 -9.15 13.57
N TYR A 891 8.76 -8.68 14.27
CA TYR A 891 8.61 -7.70 15.35
C TYR A 891 8.11 -6.34 14.85
N ASN A 892 8.60 -5.93 13.67
CA ASN A 892 8.24 -4.66 13.05
C ASN A 892 7.33 -4.91 11.85
N ALA A 893 6.21 -4.20 11.80
CA ALA A 893 5.23 -4.26 10.71
C ALA A 893 5.24 -2.94 9.93
N TRP A 894 5.49 -3.00 8.62
CA TRP A 894 5.49 -1.80 7.76
C TRP A 894 4.12 -1.12 7.69
N TRP A 895 3.05 -1.92 7.74
CA TRP A 895 1.65 -1.45 7.67
C TRP A 895 1.17 -0.79 8.97
N ALA A 896 1.95 -0.83 10.05
CA ALA A 896 1.58 -0.19 11.31
C ALA A 896 1.40 1.32 11.17
N GLU A 897 2.07 1.95 10.20
CA GLU A 897 1.93 3.38 9.87
C GLU A 897 0.53 3.74 9.34
N HIS A 898 -0.20 2.76 8.77
CA HIS A 898 -1.56 2.98 8.24
C HIS A 898 -2.62 2.93 9.34
N ARG A 899 -2.34 2.30 10.50
CA ARG A 899 -3.31 2.12 11.58
C ARG A 899 -3.89 3.43 12.11
N PRO A 900 -3.11 4.50 12.41
CA PRO A 900 -3.67 5.77 12.87
C PRO A 900 -4.54 6.49 11.82
N ILE A 901 -4.30 6.24 10.54
CA ILE A 901 -5.04 6.86 9.42
C ILE A 901 -6.51 6.47 9.46
N ILE A 902 -6.82 5.23 9.86
CA ILE A 902 -8.20 4.74 9.99
C ILE A 902 -9.00 5.62 10.95
N ASP A 903 -8.47 5.84 12.16
CA ASP A 903 -9.16 6.65 13.18
C ASP A 903 -9.34 8.10 12.72
N LEU A 904 -8.32 8.64 12.04
CA LEU A 904 -8.35 9.98 11.49
C LEU A 904 -9.44 10.14 10.42
N LEU A 905 -9.49 9.23 9.44
CA LEU A 905 -10.50 9.24 8.37
C LEU A 905 -11.88 8.75 8.81
N ALA A 906 -11.98 8.14 9.99
CA ALA A 906 -13.23 7.84 10.69
C ALA A 906 -13.73 9.02 11.54
N GLY A 907 -12.95 10.10 11.65
CA GLY A 907 -13.35 11.33 12.32
C GLY A 907 -13.20 11.26 13.85
N ARG A 908 -12.37 10.35 14.38
CA ARG A 908 -12.04 10.39 15.82
C ARG A 908 -11.41 11.74 16.17
N GLY A 909 -11.85 12.32 17.27
CA GLY A 909 -11.43 13.66 17.68
C GLY A 909 -12.25 14.81 17.08
N LEU A 910 -12.96 14.60 15.96
CA LEU A 910 -13.91 15.58 15.41
C LEU A 910 -15.27 15.46 16.09
N PHE A 911 -15.84 14.25 16.09
CA PHE A 911 -17.18 13.98 16.65
C PHE A 911 -17.17 13.69 18.15
N SER A 912 -16.04 13.27 18.70
CA SER A 912 -15.89 12.89 20.12
C SER A 912 -15.65 14.09 21.06
N THR A 913 -16.02 15.31 20.65
CA THR A 913 -15.78 16.55 21.41
C THR A 913 -16.97 17.03 22.23
N SER A 914 -18.09 16.33 22.16
CA SER A 914 -19.31 16.62 22.92
C SER A 914 -19.47 15.66 24.10
N GLN A 915 -18.57 15.78 25.08
CA GLN A 915 -18.83 15.49 26.49
C GLN A 915 -17.76 16.19 27.33
#